data_AF-A0A369HCZ5-F1
#
_entry.id   AF-A0A369HCZ5-F1
#
_cell.length_a   1.000
_cell.length_b   1.000
_cell.length_c   1.000
_cell.angle_alpha   90.00
_cell.angle_beta   90.00
_cell.angle_gamma   90.00
#
_symmetry.space_group_name_H-M   'P 1'
#
loop_
_entity.id
_entity.type
_entity.pdbx_description
1 polymer ?
#
loop_
_entity_poly.entity_id
_entity_poly.type
_entity_poly.pdbx_seq_one_letter_code
_entity_poly.pdbx_strand_id
1 'polypeptide(L)'
;MRFTSLCSLVWAAQLVSCSSKAEEYDYIIAGAGVCGLVLANRLSQDSKFSVAVIEPGTDQRNNRLVQNPLAYFANIAQPDLNYNYSSEPEVDADGRVVYINAGRGIGGSSLVNGMVYIRGDKAQFDAWEELGNPGWNWDQLLPHYKKVEKMQWPDQWQKDLGASAAEENHGTSGELLVGFSPRLANGTLFRDTVQAWKSLGLGFNTDVNSGYTRGVDVCPQTIDVRKNLRWDASRAFYWPVSHRPNLRIIRGTVRRVLWKETGSRKKMRPEASGVEYVVFGPGGKEEKKTIRARREVILSAGALRSPLILERSGVGNRHLLAKQGIKTVIHLPGVGENLMDQSAAGIMYHAKDNLEGQRLEHAMFVTVRDLFGGEFEKMKEKTRASLDAWAKRAARDASHGGSEAEMEAFAAATKRVLELQFRLLFEKEVTAAELMTSDYRTFLGSGFWGLIPFSRGSAHIGGPDPDRPVLRPRFISAEIDAEILIATGKMAMRAWTKPSLSKHITPVSISDPPRVEAPYDEWRKWAGRMVGSGLHPIGTAAMMSRQLGGVVDSELAVYGASRLRVVDGSVLPLQFSAMTMTQLIILTLLVLLTCVGVVVFQMRASRPSLPPDAPGLFRGWPVFGCVDFFRGRRDFLLRGRDLSPSRQFSFFYGPHPIVAVSGPAARASFFTSRGLDLGAGFAALYAATPSIDHLRESDLSVNFTLHAKRLLQRERLEATLPRMVADADLAIATTDTVTEPFALMLRLVYQLTHRTLGSNDVADDASLLDETLAVFGRLDSSSALEIMFPKLFTPNKLRKLIAGLKLHRAFSRVADERRRLGRKDDDAMQVLMDVSDNNVQVSAFIISALFAGLINSTFNAAWILVYLAETPEWYSRIRSEVDAAIAKRSISPDETAPKTLTRLTLADWESEFPMVELAMRETIRLIGRGVCMRKNVSGKDIEIGESGLVIPKNAFAVCGLEDAHFDGSLYEDPDRWDPDRYLPGREEDKQGQHAFLGWGSGLHPCLGMRFAKLEITITTVTMFANYDFRRCDKLGDDISTPLPGLVRNSIGEKRPSHDIFLKCTPRC
;
A
#
# COMPACT_ATOMS: atom_id res chain seq x y z
N MET A 1 -27.92 -38.49 -38.41
CA MET A 1 -29.12 -37.64 -38.23
C MET A 1 -29.83 -38.06 -36.95
N ARG A 2 -30.25 -37.10 -36.12
CA ARG A 2 -30.76 -37.23 -34.73
C ARG A 2 -29.68 -37.38 -33.64
N PHE A 3 -29.12 -36.26 -33.17
CA PHE A 3 -28.80 -36.00 -31.75
C PHE A 3 -28.31 -34.54 -31.50
N THR A 4 -28.86 -33.54 -32.21
CA THR A 4 -28.45 -32.12 -32.07
C THR A 4 -29.61 -31.14 -31.88
N SER A 5 -30.82 -31.59 -31.52
CA SER A 5 -32.01 -30.71 -31.45
C SER A 5 -32.65 -30.51 -30.07
N LEU A 6 -32.04 -30.99 -28.97
CA LEU A 6 -32.61 -30.78 -27.62
C LEU A 6 -31.85 -29.76 -26.74
N CYS A 7 -30.65 -29.32 -27.14
CA CYS A 7 -29.87 -28.34 -26.36
C CYS A 7 -30.25 -26.87 -26.61
N SER A 8 -31.08 -26.58 -27.60
CA SER A 8 -31.44 -25.20 -27.99
C SER A 8 -32.71 -24.66 -27.32
N LEU A 9 -33.48 -25.48 -26.61
CA LEU A 9 -34.77 -25.06 -26.02
C LEU A 9 -34.74 -24.80 -24.50
N VAL A 10 -33.74 -25.30 -23.77
CA VAL A 10 -33.57 -24.97 -22.34
C VAL A 10 -32.80 -23.65 -22.15
N TRP A 11 -32.07 -23.18 -23.16
CA TRP A 11 -31.43 -21.86 -23.14
C TRP A 11 -32.36 -20.70 -23.51
N ALA A 12 -33.53 -20.98 -24.13
CA ALA A 12 -34.47 -19.95 -24.57
C ALA A 12 -35.53 -19.58 -23.50
N ALA A 13 -35.71 -20.40 -22.46
CA ALA A 13 -36.76 -20.19 -21.44
C ALA A 13 -36.33 -19.38 -20.20
N GLN A 14 -35.06 -18.95 -20.09
CA GLN A 14 -34.61 -18.00 -19.07
C GLN A 14 -34.61 -16.53 -19.53
N LEU A 15 -35.13 -16.26 -20.74
CA LEU A 15 -35.19 -14.91 -21.32
C LEU A 15 -36.51 -14.16 -21.11
N VAL A 16 -37.41 -14.67 -20.25
CA VAL A 16 -38.63 -13.95 -19.84
C VAL A 16 -38.67 -13.79 -18.32
N SER A 17 -37.69 -13.03 -17.84
CA SER A 17 -37.71 -12.29 -16.57
C SER A 17 -36.55 -11.29 -16.65
N CYS A 18 -36.68 -10.30 -17.54
CA CYS A 18 -35.69 -9.25 -17.73
C CYS A 18 -35.75 -8.27 -16.55
N SER A 19 -35.13 -8.66 -15.43
CA SER A 19 -34.58 -7.73 -14.46
C SER A 19 -33.09 -7.61 -14.81
N SER A 20 -32.68 -6.46 -15.34
CA SER A 20 -31.29 -6.15 -15.64
C SER A 20 -30.47 -6.21 -14.35
N LYS A 21 -29.65 -7.26 -14.18
CA LYS A 21 -28.59 -7.23 -13.16
C LYS A 21 -27.64 -6.08 -13.53
N ALA A 22 -27.68 -4.99 -12.75
CA ALA A 22 -26.76 -3.87 -12.90
C ALA A 22 -25.31 -4.37 -12.80
N GLU A 23 -24.43 -3.95 -13.72
CA GLU A 23 -23.00 -4.23 -13.59
C GLU A 23 -22.45 -3.53 -12.33
N GLU A 24 -21.58 -4.21 -11.56
CA GLU A 24 -21.05 -3.69 -10.29
C GLU A 24 -19.50 -3.70 -10.25
N TYR A 25 -18.90 -2.58 -9.85
CA TYR A 25 -17.44 -2.42 -9.69
C TYR A 25 -17.09 -1.90 -8.30
N ASP A 26 -15.85 -2.04 -7.86
CA ASP A 26 -15.41 -1.40 -6.60
C ASP A 26 -15.37 0.11 -6.76
N TYR A 27 -14.75 0.58 -7.85
CA TYR A 27 -14.63 2.00 -8.16
C TYR A 27 -15.23 2.30 -9.53
N ILE A 28 -16.00 3.38 -9.62
CA ILE A 28 -16.45 3.96 -10.88
C ILE A 28 -15.83 5.34 -11.03
N ILE A 29 -15.16 5.57 -12.16
CA ILE A 29 -14.53 6.84 -12.53
C ILE A 29 -15.31 7.44 -13.71
N ALA A 30 -15.82 8.66 -13.55
CA ALA A 30 -16.48 9.41 -14.62
C ALA A 30 -15.44 10.24 -15.39
N GLY A 31 -15.04 9.79 -16.58
CA GLY A 31 -14.07 10.46 -17.46
C GLY A 31 -12.72 9.75 -17.52
N ALA A 32 -12.25 9.47 -18.74
CA ALA A 32 -10.92 8.90 -19.00
C ALA A 32 -9.91 9.99 -19.38
N GLY A 33 -9.98 11.14 -18.70
CA GLY A 33 -9.00 12.22 -18.82
C GLY A 33 -7.72 11.96 -18.04
N VAL A 34 -6.91 13.01 -17.85
CA VAL A 34 -5.60 12.93 -17.17
C VAL A 34 -5.73 12.31 -15.77
N CYS A 35 -6.56 12.86 -14.90
CA CYS A 35 -6.75 12.33 -13.54
C CYS A 35 -7.40 10.94 -13.53
N GLY A 36 -8.45 10.77 -14.33
CA GLY A 36 -9.21 9.52 -14.38
C GLY A 36 -8.34 8.33 -14.79
N LEU A 37 -7.43 8.50 -15.74
CA LEU A 37 -6.51 7.43 -16.16
C LEU A 37 -5.41 7.14 -15.15
N VAL A 38 -4.89 8.16 -14.44
CA VAL A 38 -3.95 7.93 -13.34
C VAL A 38 -4.64 7.14 -12.22
N LEU A 39 -5.86 7.53 -11.81
CA LEU A 39 -6.64 6.79 -10.81
C LEU A 39 -6.89 5.35 -11.26
N ALA A 40 -7.35 5.17 -12.50
CA ALA A 40 -7.64 3.87 -13.07
C ALA A 40 -6.41 2.95 -13.07
N ASN A 41 -5.24 3.48 -13.43
CA ASN A 41 -3.98 2.75 -13.36
C ASN A 41 -3.71 2.31 -11.92
N ARG A 42 -3.68 3.25 -10.97
CA ARG A 42 -3.26 2.98 -9.60
C ARG A 42 -4.23 2.08 -8.84
N LEU A 43 -5.54 2.32 -8.94
CA LEU A 43 -6.57 1.50 -8.28
C LEU A 43 -6.61 0.07 -8.82
N SER A 44 -6.36 -0.12 -10.11
CA SER A 44 -6.34 -1.46 -10.72
C SER A 44 -5.03 -2.22 -10.52
N GLN A 45 -4.01 -1.64 -9.88
CA GLN A 45 -2.76 -2.35 -9.57
C GLN A 45 -3.00 -3.52 -8.61
N ASP A 46 -3.91 -3.38 -7.65
CA ASP A 46 -4.39 -4.49 -6.84
C ASP A 46 -5.52 -5.21 -7.58
N SER A 47 -5.27 -6.47 -7.97
CA SER A 47 -6.23 -7.29 -8.72
C SER A 47 -7.52 -7.58 -7.95
N LYS A 48 -7.56 -7.28 -6.64
CA LYS A 48 -8.78 -7.38 -5.81
C LYS A 48 -9.82 -6.31 -6.12
N PHE A 49 -9.42 -5.17 -6.68
CA PHE A 49 -10.34 -4.08 -6.97
C PHE A 49 -10.72 -4.09 -8.45
N SER A 50 -12.03 -4.12 -8.73
CA SER A 50 -12.52 -3.88 -10.09
C SER A 50 -12.83 -2.40 -10.31
N VAL A 51 -12.36 -1.86 -11.43
CA VAL A 51 -12.44 -0.43 -11.77
C VAL A 51 -13.13 -0.27 -13.12
N ALA A 52 -14.19 0.55 -13.16
CA ALA A 52 -14.84 0.97 -14.38
C ALA A 52 -14.59 2.46 -14.63
N VAL A 53 -14.16 2.82 -15.84
CA VAL A 53 -14.03 4.21 -16.29
C VAL A 53 -15.05 4.46 -17.40
N ILE A 54 -15.81 5.54 -17.33
CA ILE A 54 -16.85 5.85 -18.33
C ILE A 54 -16.40 7.10 -19.11
N GLU A 55 -16.22 6.95 -20.43
CA GLU A 55 -15.70 7.99 -21.32
C GLU A 55 -16.50 8.04 -22.63
N PRO A 56 -16.99 9.21 -23.08
CA PRO A 56 -17.74 9.30 -24.34
C PRO A 56 -16.85 9.22 -25.59
N GLY A 57 -15.61 9.69 -25.51
CA GLY A 57 -14.66 9.68 -26.63
C GLY A 57 -14.01 8.30 -26.88
N THR A 58 -13.23 8.21 -27.95
CA THR A 58 -12.62 6.95 -28.42
C THR A 58 -11.14 6.83 -28.08
N ASP A 59 -10.58 5.62 -28.15
CA ASP A 59 -9.13 5.37 -28.04
C ASP A 59 -8.40 5.98 -29.25
N GLN A 60 -7.36 6.78 -28.99
CA GLN A 60 -6.59 7.51 -30.00
C GLN A 60 -5.24 6.85 -30.35
N ARG A 61 -5.00 5.60 -29.96
CA ARG A 61 -3.72 4.91 -30.18
C ARG A 61 -3.19 4.98 -31.61
N ASN A 62 -4.08 4.85 -32.58
CA ASN A 62 -3.75 4.83 -34.01
C ASN A 62 -3.93 6.19 -34.69
N ASN A 63 -4.28 7.24 -33.95
CA ASN A 63 -4.50 8.56 -34.52
C ASN A 63 -3.16 9.29 -34.74
N ARG A 64 -2.77 9.42 -36.01
CA ARG A 64 -1.52 10.10 -36.43
C ARG A 64 -1.52 11.60 -36.14
N LEU A 65 -2.68 12.24 -36.08
CA LEU A 65 -2.79 13.66 -35.72
C LEU A 65 -2.46 13.87 -34.23
N VAL A 66 -3.02 13.05 -33.34
CA VAL A 66 -2.71 13.09 -31.90
C VAL A 66 -1.23 12.79 -31.64
N GLN A 67 -0.67 11.80 -32.36
CA GLN A 67 0.73 11.42 -32.24
C GLN A 67 1.72 12.53 -32.56
N ASN A 68 1.38 13.40 -33.51
CA ASN A 68 2.28 14.43 -34.04
C ASN A 68 2.37 15.62 -33.07
N PRO A 69 3.56 15.91 -32.48
CA PRO A 69 3.76 17.06 -31.59
C PRO A 69 3.43 18.43 -32.20
N LEU A 70 3.45 18.53 -33.53
CA LEU A 70 3.27 19.77 -34.28
C LEU A 70 1.82 20.00 -34.72
N ALA A 71 0.92 19.03 -34.51
CA ALA A 71 -0.45 19.04 -35.02
C ALA A 71 -1.47 19.70 -34.07
N TYR A 72 -1.06 20.61 -33.17
CA TYR A 72 -1.94 21.24 -32.18
C TYR A 72 -3.23 21.83 -32.78
N PHE A 73 -3.12 22.73 -33.77
CA PHE A 73 -4.28 23.35 -34.41
C PHE A 73 -5.15 22.33 -35.16
N ALA A 74 -4.52 21.36 -35.83
CA ALA A 74 -5.23 20.30 -36.52
C ALA A 74 -6.03 19.42 -35.54
N ASN A 75 -5.50 19.17 -34.33
CA ASN A 75 -6.15 18.40 -33.27
C ASN A 75 -7.37 19.13 -32.70
N ILE A 76 -7.24 20.42 -32.33
CA ILE A 76 -8.38 21.18 -31.78
C ILE A 76 -9.47 21.45 -32.82
N ALA A 77 -9.13 21.42 -34.11
CA ALA A 77 -10.10 21.53 -35.20
C ALA A 77 -10.93 20.24 -35.42
N GLN A 78 -10.54 19.09 -34.82
CA GLN A 78 -11.30 17.85 -34.97
C GLN A 78 -12.51 17.80 -34.01
N PRO A 79 -13.75 17.76 -34.54
CA PRO A 79 -14.95 17.76 -33.68
C PRO A 79 -15.06 16.52 -32.79
N ASP A 80 -14.53 15.38 -33.24
CA ASP A 80 -14.57 14.13 -32.47
C ASP A 80 -13.54 14.09 -31.33
N LEU A 81 -12.50 14.93 -31.36
CA LEU A 81 -11.44 15.00 -30.36
C LEU A 81 -11.56 16.19 -29.41
N ASN A 82 -12.42 17.15 -29.71
CA ASN A 82 -12.52 18.40 -28.97
C ASN A 82 -14.00 18.70 -28.65
N TYR A 83 -14.30 18.89 -27.37
CA TYR A 83 -15.63 19.32 -26.93
C TYR A 83 -16.01 20.70 -27.49
N ASN A 84 -15.02 21.59 -27.66
CA ASN A 84 -15.19 22.95 -28.13
C ASN A 84 -16.38 23.64 -27.45
N TYR A 85 -16.26 23.88 -26.14
CA TYR A 85 -17.29 24.55 -25.36
C TYR A 85 -17.44 26.00 -25.80
N SER A 86 -18.63 26.56 -25.68
CA SER A 86 -18.94 27.95 -25.98
C SER A 86 -19.42 28.64 -24.71
N SER A 87 -18.92 29.84 -24.43
CA SER A 87 -19.49 30.69 -23.38
C SER A 87 -20.84 31.28 -23.81
N GLU A 88 -21.57 31.79 -22.83
CA GLU A 88 -22.55 32.84 -23.08
C GLU A 88 -21.86 34.10 -23.64
N PRO A 89 -22.58 35.02 -24.30
CA PRO A 89 -22.02 36.31 -24.70
C PRO A 89 -21.38 37.06 -23.51
N GLU A 90 -20.08 37.33 -23.62
CA GLU A 90 -19.28 37.94 -22.54
C GLU A 90 -19.22 39.46 -22.72
N VAL A 91 -19.82 40.21 -21.78
CA VAL A 91 -19.90 41.68 -21.82
C VAL A 91 -18.51 42.32 -21.89
N ASP A 92 -17.58 41.83 -21.08
CA ASP A 92 -16.21 42.35 -21.00
C ASP A 92 -15.33 41.96 -22.20
N ALA A 93 -15.80 41.02 -23.02
CA ALA A 93 -15.19 40.52 -24.24
C ALA A 93 -15.90 41.04 -25.52
N ASP A 94 -16.45 42.26 -25.46
CA ASP A 94 -17.15 42.92 -26.58
C ASP A 94 -18.39 42.16 -27.06
N GLY A 95 -19.10 41.51 -26.13
CA GLY A 95 -20.32 40.73 -26.40
C GLY A 95 -20.06 39.42 -27.15
N ARG A 96 -18.80 39.00 -27.32
CA ARG A 96 -18.46 37.79 -28.07
C ARG A 96 -18.77 36.52 -27.28
N VAL A 97 -19.05 35.46 -28.04
CA VAL A 97 -18.96 34.08 -27.55
C VAL A 97 -17.50 33.64 -27.61
N VAL A 98 -16.96 33.21 -26.48
CA VAL A 98 -15.58 32.70 -26.36
C VAL A 98 -15.61 31.18 -26.35
N TYR A 99 -14.76 30.57 -27.17
CA TYR A 99 -14.64 29.12 -27.26
C TYR A 99 -13.55 28.59 -26.32
N ILE A 100 -13.83 27.47 -25.65
CA ILE A 100 -12.89 26.78 -24.74
C ILE A 100 -12.69 25.35 -25.24
N ASN A 101 -11.46 25.06 -25.67
CA ASN A 101 -11.07 23.73 -26.13
C ASN A 101 -10.85 22.78 -24.95
N ALA A 102 -11.36 21.56 -25.07
CA ALA A 102 -11.13 20.49 -24.12
C ALA A 102 -11.18 19.13 -24.83
N GLY A 103 -10.23 18.25 -24.55
CA GLY A 103 -10.12 16.98 -25.26
C GLY A 103 -11.25 16.01 -24.92
N ARG A 104 -11.77 15.33 -25.94
CA ARG A 104 -12.83 14.31 -25.87
C ARG A 104 -12.28 12.98 -26.36
N GLY A 105 -12.02 12.03 -25.47
CA GLY A 105 -11.26 10.83 -25.81
C GLY A 105 -10.57 10.20 -24.60
N ILE A 106 -10.13 8.95 -24.77
CA ILE A 106 -9.29 8.28 -23.76
C ILE A 106 -7.93 8.99 -23.74
N GLY A 107 -7.69 9.79 -22.71
CA GLY A 107 -6.58 10.74 -22.58
C GLY A 107 -7.03 12.18 -22.28
N GLY A 108 -8.30 12.52 -22.56
CA GLY A 108 -8.89 13.84 -22.35
C GLY A 108 -8.09 14.97 -23.00
N SER A 109 -8.00 16.13 -22.34
CA SER A 109 -7.30 17.30 -22.89
C SER A 109 -5.80 17.09 -23.18
N SER A 110 -5.15 16.06 -22.62
CA SER A 110 -3.74 15.76 -22.97
C SER A 110 -3.56 15.33 -24.43
N LEU A 111 -4.63 14.89 -25.10
CA LEU A 111 -4.65 14.53 -26.52
C LEU A 111 -4.50 15.76 -27.43
N VAL A 112 -4.94 16.93 -26.97
CA VAL A 112 -5.08 18.14 -27.79
C VAL A 112 -4.32 19.36 -27.24
N ASN A 113 -3.65 19.25 -26.09
CA ASN A 113 -2.97 20.38 -25.43
C ASN A 113 -1.65 20.80 -26.11
N GLY A 114 -1.03 21.86 -25.55
CA GLY A 114 0.25 22.40 -26.00
C GLY A 114 1.51 21.59 -25.67
N MET A 115 1.41 20.52 -24.86
CA MET A 115 2.51 19.65 -24.38
C MET A 115 3.51 20.28 -23.41
N VAL A 116 3.52 21.60 -23.23
CA VAL A 116 4.40 22.31 -22.27
C VAL A 116 4.25 21.72 -20.87
N TYR A 117 5.38 21.48 -20.19
CA TYR A 117 5.45 20.87 -18.86
C TYR A 117 6.08 21.84 -17.86
N ILE A 118 5.23 22.50 -17.09
CA ILE A 118 5.61 23.47 -16.06
C ILE A 118 4.82 23.15 -14.78
N ARG A 119 5.42 23.38 -13.61
CA ARG A 119 4.83 23.15 -12.29
C ARG A 119 4.27 24.42 -11.65
N GLY A 120 5.03 25.51 -11.55
CA GLY A 120 4.58 26.78 -10.96
C GLY A 120 5.44 27.28 -9.80
N ASP A 121 5.06 28.42 -9.21
CA ASP A 121 5.79 29.03 -8.09
C ASP A 121 5.39 28.41 -6.74
N LYS A 122 6.39 28.08 -5.90
CA LYS A 122 6.23 27.45 -4.58
C LYS A 122 5.12 28.10 -3.74
N ALA A 123 5.14 29.42 -3.67
CA ALA A 123 4.20 30.20 -2.85
C ALA A 123 2.72 29.97 -3.24
N GLN A 124 2.43 29.65 -4.50
CA GLN A 124 1.07 29.38 -4.98
C GLN A 124 0.53 28.07 -4.43
N PHE A 125 1.40 27.07 -4.26
CA PHE A 125 1.05 25.78 -3.67
C PHE A 125 0.89 25.88 -2.16
N ASP A 126 1.86 26.52 -1.49
CA ASP A 126 1.83 26.70 -0.04
C ASP A 126 0.56 27.47 0.41
N ALA A 127 0.07 28.38 -0.44
CA ALA A 127 -1.18 29.11 -0.22
C ALA A 127 -2.42 28.22 -0.12
N TRP A 128 -2.41 26.98 -0.65
CA TRP A 128 -3.55 26.08 -0.54
C TRP A 128 -3.81 25.64 0.90
N GLU A 129 -2.78 25.59 1.76
CA GLU A 129 -2.95 25.29 3.19
C GLU A 129 -3.76 26.38 3.90
N GLU A 130 -3.55 27.65 3.52
CA GLU A 130 -4.31 28.78 4.08
C GLU A 130 -5.81 28.73 3.73
N LEU A 131 -6.18 27.98 2.70
CA LEU A 131 -7.58 27.74 2.30
C LEU A 131 -8.22 26.55 3.05
N GLY A 132 -7.50 25.96 4.00
CA GLY A 132 -7.96 24.85 4.85
C GLY A 132 -7.57 23.48 4.34
N ASN A 133 -6.50 23.37 3.55
CA ASN A 133 -6.05 22.13 2.93
C ASN A 133 -4.67 21.69 3.46
N PRO A 134 -4.56 21.24 4.72
CA PRO A 134 -3.28 20.85 5.30
C PRO A 134 -2.64 19.71 4.51
N GLY A 135 -1.31 19.79 4.30
CA GLY A 135 -0.56 18.81 3.53
C GLY A 135 -0.54 19.07 2.02
N TRP A 136 -1.27 20.08 1.54
CA TRP A 136 -1.21 20.53 0.16
C TRP A 136 -0.28 21.74 0.04
N ASN A 137 1.03 21.47 0.03
CA ASN A 137 2.08 22.47 -0.15
C ASN A 137 3.20 21.92 -1.06
N TRP A 138 4.10 22.80 -1.52
CA TRP A 138 5.12 22.42 -2.51
C TRP A 138 6.00 21.25 -2.05
N ASP A 139 6.43 21.26 -0.79
CA ASP A 139 7.39 20.27 -0.28
C ASP A 139 6.76 18.87 -0.20
N GLN A 140 5.45 18.80 0.04
CA GLN A 140 4.69 17.54 -0.03
C GLN A 140 4.40 17.11 -1.47
N LEU A 141 4.20 18.05 -2.39
CA LEU A 141 3.83 17.76 -3.78
C LEU A 141 5.03 17.40 -4.67
N LEU A 142 6.19 18.02 -4.47
CA LEU A 142 7.40 17.82 -5.28
C LEU A 142 7.82 16.33 -5.41
N PRO A 143 7.86 15.51 -4.34
CA PRO A 143 8.16 14.09 -4.46
C PRO A 143 7.19 13.33 -5.35
N HIS A 144 5.92 13.75 -5.41
CA HIS A 144 4.92 13.13 -6.28
C HIS A 144 5.11 13.50 -7.74
N TYR A 145 5.49 14.75 -8.06
CA TYR A 145 5.92 15.12 -9.42
C TYR A 145 7.05 14.24 -9.90
N LYS A 146 8.10 14.11 -9.09
CA LYS A 146 9.26 13.28 -9.41
C LYS A 146 8.90 11.80 -9.56
N LYS A 147 7.86 11.31 -8.88
CA LYS A 147 7.45 9.90 -8.95
C LYS A 147 6.84 9.50 -10.29
N VAL A 148 6.10 10.41 -10.94
CA VAL A 148 5.41 10.13 -12.22
C VAL A 148 6.22 10.57 -13.42
N GLU A 149 7.17 11.46 -13.21
CA GLU A 149 8.02 11.99 -14.27
C GLU A 149 9.16 11.03 -14.60
N LYS A 150 9.44 10.94 -15.89
CA LYS A 150 10.68 10.41 -16.44
C LYS A 150 11.27 11.41 -17.40
N MET A 151 12.21 12.18 -16.88
CA MET A 151 12.94 13.20 -17.60
C MET A 151 13.89 12.56 -18.62
N GLN A 152 13.86 13.08 -19.84
CA GLN A 152 14.81 12.84 -20.91
C GLN A 152 15.70 14.07 -21.00
N TRP A 153 16.92 13.94 -20.50
CA TRP A 153 17.88 15.04 -20.37
C TRP A 153 18.19 15.69 -21.73
N PRO A 154 18.40 17.01 -21.76
CA PRO A 154 18.73 17.71 -23.00
C PRO A 154 20.13 17.30 -23.49
N ASP A 155 20.27 17.11 -24.79
CA ASP A 155 21.57 16.95 -25.44
C ASP A 155 22.37 18.26 -25.41
N GLN A 156 23.69 18.19 -25.65
CA GLN A 156 24.55 19.38 -25.61
C GLN A 156 24.06 20.50 -26.55
N TRP A 157 23.62 20.15 -27.76
CA TRP A 157 23.11 21.14 -28.71
C TRP A 157 21.80 21.81 -28.23
N GLN A 158 20.97 21.11 -27.45
CA GLN A 158 19.77 21.71 -26.83
C GLN A 158 20.17 22.64 -25.68
N LYS A 159 21.18 22.26 -24.89
CA LYS A 159 21.75 23.12 -23.83
C LYS A 159 22.36 24.40 -24.40
N ASP A 160 23.03 24.31 -25.55
CA ASP A 160 23.56 25.48 -26.26
C ASP A 160 22.44 26.43 -26.73
N LEU A 161 21.21 25.90 -26.85
CA LEU A 161 19.97 26.63 -27.10
C LEU A 161 19.16 26.87 -25.81
N GLY A 162 19.80 26.87 -24.64
CA GLY A 162 19.18 27.22 -23.36
C GLY A 162 18.37 26.11 -22.70
N ALA A 163 18.14 24.95 -23.31
CA ALA A 163 17.42 23.87 -22.63
C ALA A 163 18.18 23.43 -21.37
N SER A 164 17.55 23.58 -20.21
CA SER A 164 18.15 23.23 -18.92
C SER A 164 17.11 22.65 -17.97
N ALA A 165 17.57 21.75 -17.09
CA ALA A 165 16.77 21.13 -16.05
C ALA A 165 17.71 20.69 -14.92
N ALA A 166 17.35 20.94 -13.67
CA ALA A 166 18.20 20.62 -12.52
C ALA A 166 17.82 19.24 -11.94
N GLU A 167 18.77 18.33 -11.79
CA GLU A 167 18.50 16.93 -11.46
C GLU A 167 17.68 16.74 -10.16
N GLU A 168 17.90 17.62 -9.17
CA GLU A 168 17.20 17.63 -7.91
C GLU A 168 15.68 17.84 -8.04
N ASN A 169 15.22 18.49 -9.10
CA ASN A 169 13.81 18.83 -9.31
C ASN A 169 13.06 17.75 -10.09
N HIS A 170 13.74 16.84 -10.78
CA HIS A 170 13.11 15.97 -11.78
C HIS A 170 13.10 14.48 -11.42
N GLY A 171 12.06 13.79 -11.89
CA GLY A 171 11.93 12.34 -11.82
C GLY A 171 12.63 11.61 -12.97
N THR A 172 13.12 10.40 -12.74
CA THR A 172 13.87 9.62 -13.75
C THR A 172 13.25 8.26 -14.09
N SER A 173 12.17 7.86 -13.43
CA SER A 173 11.66 6.50 -13.48
C SER A 173 10.14 6.37 -13.65
N GLY A 174 9.41 7.48 -13.67
CA GLY A 174 7.95 7.48 -13.79
C GLY A 174 7.42 7.14 -15.20
N GLU A 175 6.09 7.10 -15.33
CA GLU A 175 5.42 6.73 -16.57
C GLU A 175 5.27 7.88 -17.59
N LEU A 176 5.35 9.14 -17.12
CA LEU A 176 5.22 10.33 -17.96
C LEU A 176 6.59 10.74 -18.51
N LEU A 177 6.80 10.51 -19.81
CA LEU A 177 7.99 11.01 -20.49
C LEU A 177 7.92 12.54 -20.62
N VAL A 178 8.97 13.18 -20.13
CA VAL A 178 9.19 14.63 -20.22
C VAL A 178 10.54 14.86 -20.89
N GLY A 179 10.68 15.85 -21.74
CA GLY A 179 11.95 16.18 -22.40
C GLY A 179 11.83 17.37 -23.33
N PHE A 180 12.92 17.70 -24.02
CA PHE A 180 12.98 18.84 -24.94
C PHE A 180 12.80 18.37 -26.37
N SER A 181 12.15 19.17 -27.22
CA SER A 181 11.85 18.71 -28.59
C SER A 181 13.12 18.41 -29.37
N PRO A 182 13.16 17.30 -30.13
CA PRO A 182 14.26 17.01 -31.03
C PRO A 182 14.29 17.97 -32.23
N ARG A 183 13.29 18.85 -32.37
CA ARG A 183 13.21 19.90 -33.40
C ARG A 183 13.48 21.30 -32.84
N LEU A 184 14.08 21.41 -31.65
CA LEU A 184 14.50 22.68 -31.06
C LEU A 184 15.48 23.47 -31.98
N ALA A 185 16.05 22.86 -33.03
CA ALA A 185 17.00 23.50 -33.97
C ALA A 185 16.57 23.50 -35.46
N ASN A 186 16.56 24.71 -36.06
CA ASN A 186 17.10 25.07 -37.39
C ASN A 186 17.02 26.59 -37.75
N GLY A 187 16.42 27.46 -36.91
CA GLY A 187 16.22 28.89 -37.21
C GLY A 187 16.96 29.87 -36.30
N THR A 188 17.27 31.06 -36.83
CA THR A 188 17.85 32.23 -36.11
C THR A 188 16.95 32.80 -35.01
N LEU A 189 15.66 32.45 -35.02
CA LEU A 189 14.63 33.05 -34.16
C LEU A 189 14.83 32.79 -32.67
N PHE A 190 15.41 31.65 -32.24
CA PHE A 190 15.67 31.39 -30.81
C PHE A 190 16.65 32.40 -30.22
N ARG A 191 17.85 32.49 -30.80
CA ARG A 191 18.90 33.41 -30.35
C ARG A 191 18.37 34.84 -30.34
N ASP A 192 17.64 35.20 -31.38
CA ASP A 192 17.06 36.52 -31.55
C ASP A 192 15.94 36.82 -30.52
N THR A 193 15.12 35.83 -30.18
CA THR A 193 14.07 35.90 -29.15
C THR A 193 14.68 36.09 -27.77
N VAL A 194 15.64 35.24 -27.40
CA VAL A 194 16.35 35.34 -26.11
C VAL A 194 17.08 36.68 -26.01
N GLN A 195 17.71 37.14 -27.09
CA GLN A 195 18.36 38.45 -27.11
C GLN A 195 17.33 39.59 -26.92
N ALA A 196 16.19 39.53 -27.59
CA ALA A 196 15.14 40.53 -27.44
C ALA A 196 14.63 40.58 -26.00
N TRP A 197 14.34 39.42 -25.38
CA TRP A 197 13.84 39.35 -24.02
C TRP A 197 14.89 39.74 -22.97
N LYS A 198 16.16 39.34 -23.14
CA LYS A 198 17.26 39.83 -22.29
C LYS A 198 17.38 41.36 -22.34
N SER A 199 17.17 41.96 -23.51
CA SER A 199 17.17 43.43 -23.66
C SER A 199 15.99 44.13 -22.96
N LEU A 200 14.99 43.38 -22.48
CA LEU A 200 13.90 43.87 -21.64
C LEU A 200 14.18 43.71 -20.14
N GLY A 201 15.39 43.27 -19.75
CA GLY A 201 15.83 43.18 -18.36
C GLY A 201 15.52 41.84 -17.66
N LEU A 202 15.12 40.81 -18.42
CA LEU A 202 14.79 39.50 -17.86
C LEU A 202 15.94 38.49 -18.06
N GLY A 203 16.34 37.86 -16.97
CA GLY A 203 17.36 36.80 -16.96
C GLY A 203 16.83 35.46 -17.46
N PHE A 204 17.75 34.53 -17.69
CA PHE A 204 17.41 33.14 -18.01
C PHE A 204 17.03 32.39 -16.73
N ASN A 205 15.93 31.65 -16.75
CA ASN A 205 15.57 30.70 -15.71
C ASN A 205 16.14 29.34 -16.08
N THR A 206 16.95 28.75 -15.20
CA THR A 206 17.60 27.46 -15.46
C THR A 206 16.66 26.27 -15.27
N ASP A 207 15.56 26.43 -14.55
CA ASP A 207 14.56 25.39 -14.34
C ASP A 207 13.24 25.96 -13.79
N VAL A 208 12.24 26.11 -14.67
CA VAL A 208 10.87 26.56 -14.31
C VAL A 208 10.09 25.55 -13.45
N ASN A 209 10.60 24.34 -13.25
CA ASN A 209 10.01 23.29 -12.42
C ASN A 209 10.60 23.21 -11.00
N SER A 210 11.47 24.16 -10.65
CA SER A 210 12.13 24.28 -9.34
C SER A 210 11.27 24.87 -8.22
N GLY A 211 10.08 25.39 -8.55
CA GLY A 211 9.24 26.17 -7.64
C GLY A 211 9.46 27.68 -7.77
N TYR A 212 10.22 28.10 -8.78
CA TYR A 212 10.40 29.50 -9.16
C TYR A 212 10.39 29.63 -10.69
N THR A 213 9.45 30.40 -11.23
CA THR A 213 9.16 30.44 -12.67
C THR A 213 9.70 31.68 -13.38
N ARG A 214 9.91 32.81 -12.68
CA ARG A 214 10.26 34.10 -13.28
C ARG A 214 11.51 34.02 -14.16
N GLY A 215 11.42 34.56 -15.37
CA GLY A 215 12.53 34.65 -16.32
C GLY A 215 12.19 34.08 -17.69
N VAL A 216 13.20 34.01 -18.55
CA VAL A 216 13.15 33.37 -19.87
C VAL A 216 13.54 31.91 -19.74
N ASP A 217 12.73 31.01 -20.29
CA ASP A 217 12.93 29.56 -20.22
C ASP A 217 12.73 28.89 -21.58
N VAL A 218 13.36 27.73 -21.75
CA VAL A 218 13.07 26.78 -22.83
C VAL A 218 12.31 25.63 -22.15
N CYS A 219 11.01 25.53 -22.36
CA CYS A 219 10.19 24.65 -21.53
C CYS A 219 10.29 23.20 -22.00
N PRO A 220 10.42 22.22 -21.07
CA PRO A 220 10.27 20.82 -21.42
C PRO A 220 8.82 20.51 -21.80
N GLN A 221 8.63 19.39 -22.48
CA GLN A 221 7.35 18.92 -23.01
C GLN A 221 7.07 17.49 -22.61
N THR A 222 5.78 17.12 -22.57
CA THR A 222 5.37 15.72 -22.46
C THR A 222 5.47 15.00 -23.80
N ILE A 223 6.66 14.50 -24.10
CA ILE A 223 7.05 13.95 -25.40
C ILE A 223 7.96 12.74 -25.23
N ASP A 224 7.88 11.76 -26.13
CA ASP A 224 8.96 10.79 -26.37
C ASP A 224 9.94 11.44 -27.35
N VAL A 225 11.09 11.92 -26.86
CA VAL A 225 12.06 12.68 -27.66
C VAL A 225 12.66 11.79 -28.75
N ARG A 226 12.88 10.50 -28.46
CA ARG A 226 13.50 9.56 -29.39
C ARG A 226 12.60 9.23 -30.57
N LYS A 227 11.29 9.16 -30.33
CA LYS A 227 10.28 8.87 -31.38
C LYS A 227 9.63 10.13 -31.95
N ASN A 228 9.87 11.28 -31.34
CA ASN A 228 9.20 12.55 -31.63
C ASN A 228 7.66 12.41 -31.60
N LEU A 229 7.14 11.85 -30.49
CA LEU A 229 5.71 11.60 -30.31
C LEU A 229 5.17 12.30 -29.08
N ARG A 230 3.97 12.87 -29.18
CA ARG A 230 3.21 13.35 -28.01
C ARG A 230 3.11 12.23 -26.97
N TRP A 231 3.33 12.58 -25.70
CA TRP A 231 3.16 11.68 -24.56
C TRP A 231 1.95 12.06 -23.72
N ASP A 232 0.77 11.69 -24.21
CA ASP A 232 -0.52 11.94 -23.55
C ASP A 232 -0.80 10.97 -22.38
N ALA A 233 -1.84 11.25 -21.59
CA ALA A 233 -2.17 10.45 -20.41
C ALA A 233 -2.57 9.00 -20.73
N SER A 234 -3.10 8.72 -21.93
CA SER A 234 -3.46 7.36 -22.33
C SER A 234 -2.21 6.52 -22.60
N ARG A 235 -1.18 7.11 -23.23
CA ARG A 235 0.16 6.52 -23.41
C ARG A 235 0.82 6.21 -22.08
N ALA A 236 0.84 7.19 -21.18
CA ALA A 236 1.53 7.08 -19.92
C ALA A 236 0.83 6.09 -18.97
N PHE A 237 -0.48 6.22 -18.77
CA PHE A 237 -1.16 5.57 -17.65
C PHE A 237 -2.14 4.47 -18.05
N TYR A 238 -2.60 4.38 -19.30
CA TYR A 238 -3.63 3.40 -19.67
C TYR A 238 -3.11 2.28 -20.56
N TRP A 239 -2.51 2.58 -21.72
CA TRP A 239 -2.11 1.53 -22.66
C TRP A 239 -1.16 0.49 -22.09
N PRO A 240 -0.18 0.82 -21.21
CA PRO A 240 0.67 -0.18 -20.58
C PRO A 240 -0.10 -1.18 -19.70
N VAL A 241 -1.30 -0.81 -19.24
CA VAL A 241 -2.10 -1.59 -18.28
C VAL A 241 -3.48 -1.98 -18.83
N SER A 242 -3.78 -1.68 -20.10
CA SER A 242 -5.10 -1.93 -20.69
C SER A 242 -5.47 -3.40 -20.81
N HIS A 243 -4.50 -4.30 -20.60
CA HIS A 243 -4.68 -5.75 -20.58
C HIS A 243 -5.18 -6.28 -19.22
N ARG A 244 -5.23 -5.45 -18.18
CA ARG A 244 -5.66 -5.87 -16.83
C ARG A 244 -7.14 -6.27 -16.84
N PRO A 245 -7.50 -7.49 -16.41
CA PRO A 245 -8.89 -7.96 -16.48
C PRO A 245 -9.83 -7.25 -15.48
N ASN A 246 -9.28 -6.60 -14.45
CA ASN A 246 -10.01 -5.85 -13.44
C ASN A 246 -10.20 -4.35 -13.78
N LEU A 247 -9.74 -3.89 -14.94
CA LEU A 247 -9.93 -2.52 -15.42
C LEU A 247 -10.74 -2.51 -16.72
N ARG A 248 -11.86 -1.78 -16.74
CA ARG A 248 -12.71 -1.66 -17.93
C ARG A 248 -13.00 -0.18 -18.25
N ILE A 249 -12.79 0.21 -19.51
CA ILE A 249 -13.31 1.48 -20.03
C ILE A 249 -14.63 1.21 -20.78
N ILE A 250 -15.67 1.97 -20.44
CA ILE A 250 -17.03 1.86 -20.97
C ILE A 250 -17.32 3.13 -21.76
N ARG A 251 -17.79 2.97 -23.00
CA ARG A 251 -18.20 4.11 -23.82
C ARG A 251 -19.53 4.69 -23.32
N GLY A 252 -19.54 5.97 -22.95
CA GLY A 252 -20.75 6.67 -22.55
C GLY A 252 -20.48 7.99 -21.82
N THR A 253 -21.53 8.77 -21.61
CA THR A 253 -21.46 10.02 -20.86
C THR A 253 -22.12 9.85 -19.50
N VAL A 254 -21.40 10.08 -18.41
CA VAL A 254 -21.99 10.11 -17.06
C VAL A 254 -22.90 11.33 -16.92
N ARG A 255 -24.13 11.11 -16.48
CA ARG A 255 -25.16 12.14 -16.33
C ARG A 255 -25.33 12.57 -14.87
N ARG A 256 -25.35 11.63 -13.94
CA ARG A 256 -25.54 11.88 -12.50
C ARG A 256 -25.09 10.69 -11.65
N VAL A 257 -24.82 10.98 -10.39
CA VAL A 257 -24.60 10.01 -9.32
C VAL A 257 -25.94 9.42 -8.86
N LEU A 258 -25.92 8.15 -8.49
CA LEU A 258 -27.04 7.45 -7.86
C LEU A 258 -26.82 7.42 -6.34
N TRP A 259 -27.87 7.65 -5.58
CA TRP A 259 -27.85 7.61 -4.12
C TRP A 259 -28.51 6.33 -3.62
N LYS A 260 -27.96 5.75 -2.55
CA LYS A 260 -28.55 4.60 -1.87
C LYS A 260 -29.87 4.98 -1.21
N GLU A 261 -30.90 4.15 -1.38
CA GLU A 261 -32.16 4.31 -0.65
C GLU A 261 -31.91 4.09 0.85
N THR A 262 -32.18 5.12 1.64
CA THR A 262 -32.10 5.04 3.10
C THR A 262 -33.52 5.07 3.67
N GLY A 263 -33.95 3.97 4.30
CA GLY A 263 -35.22 3.93 5.00
C GLY A 263 -35.24 4.99 6.11
N SER A 264 -36.14 5.98 5.98
CA SER A 264 -36.65 6.97 6.95
C SER A 264 -35.77 7.55 8.08
N ARG A 265 -34.45 7.34 8.12
CA ARG A 265 -33.54 7.90 9.13
C ARG A 265 -33.00 9.24 8.65
N LYS A 266 -33.67 10.32 9.04
CA LYS A 266 -33.37 11.76 8.78
C LYS A 266 -31.94 12.25 9.09
N LYS A 267 -30.99 11.40 9.53
CA LYS A 267 -29.65 11.80 9.99
C LYS A 267 -28.47 11.17 9.24
N MET A 268 -28.66 10.31 8.24
CA MET A 268 -27.51 9.75 7.49
C MET A 268 -27.11 10.64 6.31
N ARG A 269 -25.79 10.79 6.10
CA ARG A 269 -25.22 11.46 4.90
C ARG A 269 -25.61 10.66 3.65
N PRO A 270 -25.99 11.32 2.53
CA PRO A 270 -26.21 10.64 1.26
C PRO A 270 -25.00 9.78 0.85
N GLU A 271 -25.25 8.50 0.54
CA GLU A 271 -24.23 7.53 0.15
C GLU A 271 -24.32 7.29 -1.36
N ALA A 272 -23.26 7.60 -2.10
CA ALA A 272 -23.18 7.32 -3.52
C ALA A 272 -23.10 5.81 -3.76
N SER A 273 -23.99 5.29 -4.61
CA SER A 273 -24.12 3.85 -4.90
C SER A 273 -23.76 3.47 -6.33
N GLY A 274 -23.47 4.45 -7.19
CA GLY A 274 -23.20 4.23 -8.61
C GLY A 274 -23.46 5.48 -9.44
N VAL A 275 -23.56 5.31 -10.76
CA VAL A 275 -23.87 6.40 -11.69
C VAL A 275 -24.92 5.97 -12.72
N GLU A 276 -25.67 6.96 -13.20
CA GLU A 276 -26.43 6.87 -14.44
C GLU A 276 -25.58 7.49 -15.56
N TYR A 277 -25.46 6.76 -16.67
CA TYR A 277 -24.75 7.23 -17.85
C TYR A 277 -25.57 6.95 -19.11
N VAL A 278 -25.28 7.69 -20.17
CA VAL A 278 -25.98 7.59 -21.44
C VAL A 278 -25.05 7.06 -22.51
N VAL A 279 -25.59 6.21 -23.38
CA VAL A 279 -24.93 5.73 -24.59
C VAL A 279 -25.72 6.24 -25.78
N PHE A 280 -25.02 6.78 -26.78
CA PHE A 280 -25.64 7.20 -28.03
C PHE A 280 -25.54 6.08 -29.04
N GLY A 281 -26.69 5.52 -29.44
CA GLY A 281 -26.77 4.49 -30.47
C GLY A 281 -26.70 5.06 -31.90
N PRO A 282 -26.61 4.20 -32.93
CA PRO A 282 -26.79 4.61 -34.32
C PRO A 282 -28.12 5.38 -34.48
N GLY A 283 -28.07 6.57 -35.08
CA GLY A 283 -29.24 7.46 -35.21
C GLY A 283 -29.47 8.43 -34.05
N GLY A 284 -28.54 8.54 -33.09
CA GLY A 284 -28.57 9.57 -32.03
C GLY A 284 -29.52 9.28 -30.87
N LYS A 285 -30.14 8.10 -30.82
CA LYS A 285 -31.03 7.70 -29.73
C LYS A 285 -30.25 7.51 -28.43
N GLU A 286 -30.63 8.27 -27.40
CA GLU A 286 -30.07 8.17 -26.04
C GLU A 286 -30.59 6.92 -25.34
N GLU A 287 -29.69 6.03 -24.92
CA GLU A 287 -30.01 4.90 -24.04
C GLU A 287 -29.42 5.16 -22.65
N LYS A 288 -30.28 5.25 -21.63
CA LYS A 288 -29.87 5.42 -20.24
C LYS A 288 -29.50 4.07 -19.63
N LYS A 289 -28.33 4.02 -18.99
CA LYS A 289 -27.80 2.84 -18.28
C LYS A 289 -27.39 3.22 -16.88
N THR A 290 -27.31 2.22 -16.02
CA THR A 290 -26.83 2.38 -14.63
C THR A 290 -25.77 1.34 -14.31
N ILE A 291 -24.86 1.71 -13.43
CA ILE A 291 -23.74 0.88 -12.97
C ILE A 291 -23.45 1.22 -11.51
N ARG A 292 -23.17 0.20 -10.68
CA ARG A 292 -23.05 0.36 -9.23
C ARG A 292 -21.60 0.32 -8.75
N ALA A 293 -21.31 1.12 -7.72
CA ALA A 293 -20.03 1.14 -7.01
C ALA A 293 -20.17 0.46 -5.65
N ARG A 294 -19.32 -0.53 -5.35
CA ARG A 294 -19.22 -1.15 -4.02
C ARG A 294 -18.49 -0.25 -3.04
N ARG A 295 -17.55 0.58 -3.51
CA ARG A 295 -16.72 1.46 -2.69
C ARG A 295 -16.96 2.93 -2.97
N GLU A 296 -16.51 3.46 -4.10
CA GLU A 296 -16.59 4.90 -4.36
C GLU A 296 -16.92 5.22 -5.82
N VAL A 297 -17.62 6.35 -6.01
CA VAL A 297 -17.77 7.04 -7.29
C VAL A 297 -16.79 8.22 -7.29
N ILE A 298 -16.01 8.34 -8.37
CA ILE A 298 -15.01 9.40 -8.53
C ILE A 298 -15.32 10.18 -9.81
N LEU A 299 -15.52 11.49 -9.68
CA LEU A 299 -15.77 12.37 -10.82
C LEU A 299 -14.43 12.94 -11.33
N SER A 300 -14.10 12.64 -12.59
CA SER A 300 -12.89 13.09 -13.28
C SER A 300 -13.21 13.58 -14.69
N ALA A 301 -14.37 14.22 -14.86
CA ALA A 301 -14.91 14.63 -16.15
C ALA A 301 -14.34 15.99 -16.64
N GLY A 302 -13.55 16.66 -15.81
CA GLY A 302 -12.96 17.96 -16.07
C GLY A 302 -13.77 19.11 -15.45
N ALA A 303 -13.11 20.28 -15.33
CA ALA A 303 -13.65 21.44 -14.64
C ALA A 303 -15.00 21.94 -15.18
N LEU A 304 -15.29 21.71 -16.46
CA LEU A 304 -16.53 22.18 -17.10
C LEU A 304 -17.65 21.14 -17.09
N ARG A 305 -17.43 19.96 -16.48
CA ARG A 305 -18.34 18.80 -16.54
C ARG A 305 -18.64 18.17 -15.18
N SER A 306 -17.62 17.99 -14.34
CA SER A 306 -17.81 17.49 -12.97
C SER A 306 -18.84 18.29 -12.15
N PRO A 307 -18.90 19.65 -12.18
CA PRO A 307 -19.98 20.38 -11.52
C PRO A 307 -21.37 20.02 -12.08
N LEU A 308 -21.51 19.82 -13.39
CA LEU A 308 -22.80 19.47 -14.01
C LEU A 308 -23.31 18.11 -13.52
N ILE A 309 -22.40 17.15 -13.35
CA ILE A 309 -22.74 15.83 -12.80
C ILE A 309 -23.21 15.98 -11.35
N LEU A 310 -22.53 16.79 -10.53
CA LEU A 310 -22.95 17.08 -9.16
C LEU A 310 -24.34 17.74 -9.12
N GLU A 311 -24.58 18.75 -9.94
CA GLU A 311 -25.86 19.46 -10.00
C GLU A 311 -27.01 18.52 -10.41
N ARG A 312 -26.82 17.72 -11.47
CA ARG A 312 -27.80 16.69 -11.88
C ARG A 312 -28.01 15.59 -10.84
N SER A 313 -27.10 15.46 -9.87
CA SER A 313 -27.21 14.56 -8.73
C SER A 313 -27.93 15.20 -7.53
N GLY A 314 -28.34 16.46 -7.63
CA GLY A 314 -28.93 17.23 -6.54
C GLY A 314 -27.92 17.83 -5.56
N VAL A 315 -26.64 17.94 -5.94
CA VAL A 315 -25.58 18.56 -5.14
C VAL A 315 -25.25 19.92 -5.75
N GLY A 316 -25.59 21.02 -5.07
CA GLY A 316 -25.36 22.36 -5.61
C GLY A 316 -26.15 23.48 -4.90
N ASN A 317 -26.25 24.64 -5.54
CA ASN A 317 -27.08 25.74 -5.05
C ASN A 317 -28.57 25.37 -5.15
N ARG A 318 -29.28 25.36 -4.03
CA ARG A 318 -30.67 24.89 -3.96
C ARG A 318 -31.63 25.71 -4.82
N HIS A 319 -31.36 27.01 -4.98
CA HIS A 319 -32.17 27.92 -5.78
C HIS A 319 -31.97 27.66 -7.28
N LEU A 320 -30.74 27.42 -7.70
CA LEU A 320 -30.42 26.99 -9.07
C LEU A 320 -31.04 25.64 -9.39
N LEU A 321 -30.87 24.65 -8.51
CA LEU A 321 -31.41 23.30 -8.70
C LEU A 321 -32.94 23.30 -8.81
N ALA A 322 -33.63 24.11 -7.99
CA ALA A 322 -35.07 24.26 -8.04
C ALA A 322 -35.57 24.80 -9.39
N LYS A 323 -34.87 25.80 -9.97
CA LYS A 323 -35.19 26.34 -11.31
C LYS A 323 -35.05 25.30 -12.42
N GLN A 324 -34.21 24.29 -12.21
CA GLN A 324 -33.97 23.18 -13.15
C GLN A 324 -34.86 21.96 -12.86
N GLY A 325 -35.80 22.05 -11.91
CA GLY A 325 -36.66 20.94 -11.50
C GLY A 325 -35.93 19.80 -10.79
N ILE A 326 -34.74 20.06 -10.23
CA ILE A 326 -33.92 19.06 -9.55
C ILE A 326 -34.08 19.19 -8.04
N LYS A 327 -34.46 18.09 -7.39
CA LYS A 327 -34.52 18.03 -5.93
C LYS A 327 -33.12 18.16 -5.34
N THR A 328 -32.94 19.12 -4.43
CA THR A 328 -31.69 19.25 -3.67
C THR A 328 -31.52 18.07 -2.71
N VAL A 329 -30.39 17.39 -2.83
CA VAL A 329 -29.90 16.34 -1.94
C VAL A 329 -28.89 16.93 -0.95
N ILE A 330 -27.95 17.73 -1.45
CA ILE A 330 -26.96 18.45 -0.64
C ILE A 330 -26.92 19.90 -1.11
N HIS A 331 -27.19 20.83 -0.21
CA HIS A 331 -26.97 22.24 -0.48
C HIS A 331 -25.49 22.59 -0.35
N LEU A 332 -24.86 22.83 -1.50
CA LEU A 332 -23.45 23.13 -1.64
C LEU A 332 -23.28 24.22 -2.71
N PRO A 333 -23.51 25.50 -2.36
CA PRO A 333 -23.66 26.57 -3.34
C PRO A 333 -22.39 26.91 -4.12
N GLY A 334 -21.21 26.43 -3.71
CA GLY A 334 -19.97 26.59 -4.46
C GLY A 334 -19.84 25.69 -5.69
N VAL A 335 -20.71 24.70 -5.89
CA VAL A 335 -20.66 23.82 -7.08
C VAL A 335 -20.96 24.65 -8.34
N GLY A 336 -20.06 24.57 -9.32
CA GLY A 336 -20.15 25.31 -10.58
C GLY A 336 -19.67 26.75 -10.50
N GLU A 337 -19.53 27.30 -9.29
CA GLU A 337 -19.03 28.66 -9.05
C GLU A 337 -17.50 28.69 -8.97
N ASN A 338 -16.92 29.88 -8.79
CA ASN A 338 -15.48 30.07 -8.65
C ASN A 338 -14.68 29.53 -9.86
N LEU A 339 -15.29 29.49 -11.05
CA LEU A 339 -14.58 29.18 -12.29
C LEU A 339 -13.50 30.23 -12.51
N MET A 340 -12.26 29.78 -12.61
CA MET A 340 -11.13 30.60 -12.99
C MET A 340 -10.53 30.04 -14.27
N ASP A 341 -10.34 30.90 -15.25
CA ASP A 341 -9.58 30.60 -16.45
C ASP A 341 -8.71 31.81 -16.79
N GLN A 342 -7.56 31.56 -17.40
CA GLN A 342 -6.59 32.60 -17.70
C GLN A 342 -7.09 33.41 -18.91
N SER A 343 -6.92 34.73 -18.86
CA SER A 343 -7.27 35.61 -19.98
C SER A 343 -6.11 35.64 -20.95
N ALA A 344 -6.31 35.14 -22.17
CA ALA A 344 -5.27 35.01 -23.19
C ALA A 344 -5.52 35.95 -24.38
N ALA A 345 -4.45 36.44 -25.00
CA ALA A 345 -4.47 37.19 -26.25
C ALA A 345 -3.22 36.89 -27.08
N GLY A 346 -3.15 37.44 -28.29
CA GLY A 346 -1.97 37.28 -29.13
C GLY A 346 -1.74 38.46 -30.07
N ILE A 347 -0.46 38.76 -30.29
CA ILE A 347 0.00 39.75 -31.26
C ILE A 347 0.81 39.03 -32.31
N MET A 348 0.32 39.05 -33.55
CA MET A 348 0.90 38.32 -34.68
C MET A 348 1.29 39.28 -35.81
N TYR A 349 2.30 38.90 -36.58
CA TYR A 349 2.85 39.62 -37.72
C TYR A 349 3.04 38.65 -38.89
N HIS A 350 3.06 39.15 -40.13
CA HIS A 350 3.51 38.34 -41.25
C HIS A 350 5.02 38.16 -41.18
N ALA A 351 5.49 36.93 -41.42
CA ALA A 351 6.91 36.65 -41.57
C ALA A 351 7.43 37.23 -42.89
N LYS A 352 8.64 37.80 -42.88
CA LYS A 352 9.36 38.24 -44.11
C LYS A 352 9.98 37.06 -44.85
N ASP A 353 10.54 36.14 -44.07
CA ASP A 353 11.20 34.94 -44.55
C ASP A 353 10.37 33.71 -44.19
N ASN A 354 10.42 32.68 -45.04
CA ASN A 354 9.82 31.40 -44.72
C ASN A 354 10.74 30.68 -43.72
N LEU A 355 10.48 30.85 -42.43
CA LEU A 355 11.31 30.25 -41.39
C LEU A 355 11.02 28.75 -41.28
N GLU A 356 12.08 27.93 -41.39
CA GLU A 356 12.02 26.50 -41.11
C GLU A 356 12.06 26.27 -39.59
N GLY A 357 10.98 26.63 -38.89
CA GLY A 357 10.87 26.48 -37.44
C GLY A 357 9.46 26.07 -37.04
N GLN A 358 9.19 24.78 -36.90
CA GLN A 358 7.87 24.34 -36.42
C GLN A 358 7.85 24.30 -34.89
N ARG A 359 7.26 25.37 -34.33
CA ARG A 359 6.80 25.53 -32.94
C ARG A 359 7.91 25.59 -31.88
N LEU A 360 8.46 26.80 -31.68
CA LEU A 360 9.46 27.09 -30.67
C LEU A 360 8.87 27.22 -29.24
N GLU A 361 9.69 26.85 -28.26
CA GLU A 361 9.34 26.31 -26.94
C GLU A 361 9.71 27.28 -25.80
N HIS A 362 9.75 28.57 -26.13
CA HIS A 362 10.29 29.58 -25.24
C HIS A 362 9.15 30.32 -24.56
N ALA A 363 9.19 30.33 -23.24
CA ALA A 363 8.26 31.08 -22.41
C ALA A 363 9.03 32.14 -21.63
N MET A 364 8.35 33.25 -21.40
CA MET A 364 8.81 34.32 -20.54
C MET A 364 7.78 34.51 -19.45
N PHE A 365 8.20 34.35 -18.19
CA PHE A 365 7.38 34.55 -17.02
C PHE A 365 7.77 35.83 -16.32
N VAL A 366 6.79 36.70 -16.08
CA VAL A 366 7.00 38.05 -15.53
C VAL A 366 6.11 38.30 -14.34
N THR A 367 6.62 39.04 -13.36
CA THR A 367 5.88 39.46 -12.17
C THR A 367 5.10 40.75 -12.43
N VAL A 368 4.24 41.13 -11.50
CA VAL A 368 3.57 42.45 -11.55
C VAL A 368 4.60 43.59 -11.54
N ARG A 369 5.71 43.45 -10.79
CA ARG A 369 6.78 44.46 -10.78
C ARG A 369 7.45 44.59 -12.14
N ASP A 370 7.69 43.49 -12.83
CA ASP A 370 8.27 43.50 -14.18
C ASP A 370 7.35 44.19 -15.21
N LEU A 371 6.03 44.03 -15.05
CA LEU A 371 5.04 44.62 -15.94
C LEU A 371 4.83 46.13 -15.72
N PHE A 372 4.76 46.57 -14.47
CA PHE A 372 4.35 47.96 -14.13
C PHE A 372 5.51 48.86 -13.69
N GLY A 373 6.68 48.32 -13.32
CA GLY A 373 7.86 49.10 -12.94
C GLY A 373 7.54 50.16 -11.89
N GLY A 374 7.71 51.45 -12.25
CA GLY A 374 7.42 52.59 -11.37
C GLY A 374 5.94 52.76 -10.98
N GLU A 375 5.01 52.14 -11.70
CA GLU A 375 3.57 52.17 -11.36
C GLU A 375 3.14 51.03 -10.43
N PHE A 376 4.08 50.18 -9.98
CA PHE A 376 3.78 49.01 -9.16
C PHE A 376 2.95 49.33 -7.90
N GLU A 377 3.36 50.33 -7.10
CA GLU A 377 2.64 50.67 -5.85
C GLU A 377 1.24 51.22 -6.13
N LYS A 378 1.08 52.04 -7.17
CA LYS A 378 -0.23 52.52 -7.62
C LYS A 378 -1.14 51.37 -8.01
N MET A 379 -0.61 50.37 -8.73
CA MET A 379 -1.38 49.19 -9.12
C MET A 379 -1.76 48.32 -7.92
N LYS A 380 -0.85 48.21 -6.94
CA LYS A 380 -1.10 47.51 -5.68
C LYS A 380 -2.23 48.15 -4.87
N GLU A 381 -2.20 49.48 -4.69
CA GLU A 381 -3.25 50.21 -3.98
C GLU A 381 -4.60 50.12 -4.70
N LYS A 382 -4.61 50.32 -6.03
CA LYS A 382 -5.81 50.18 -6.87
C LYS A 382 -6.42 48.78 -6.74
N THR A 383 -5.61 47.73 -6.82
CA THR A 383 -6.09 46.34 -6.70
C THR A 383 -6.65 46.07 -5.31
N ARG A 384 -5.97 46.51 -4.25
CA ARG A 384 -6.42 46.34 -2.86
C ARG A 384 -7.79 47.00 -2.63
N ALA A 385 -8.00 48.19 -3.18
CA ALA A 385 -9.26 48.93 -3.04
C ALA A 385 -10.44 48.26 -3.76
N SER A 386 -10.19 47.46 -4.80
CA SER A 386 -11.24 46.84 -5.62
C SER A 386 -11.73 45.46 -5.13
N LEU A 387 -11.02 44.81 -4.21
CA LEU A 387 -11.32 43.42 -3.78
C LEU A 387 -12.78 43.23 -3.33
N ASP A 388 -13.32 44.19 -2.56
CA ASP A 388 -14.70 44.13 -2.05
C ASP A 388 -15.73 44.22 -3.17
N ALA A 389 -15.48 45.07 -4.17
CA ALA A 389 -16.39 45.26 -5.30
C ALA A 389 -16.44 44.00 -6.16
N TRP A 390 -15.29 43.37 -6.40
CA TRP A 390 -15.21 42.11 -7.15
C TRP A 390 -15.87 40.95 -6.41
N ALA A 391 -15.63 40.82 -5.10
CA ALA A 391 -16.26 39.80 -4.29
C ALA A 391 -17.79 39.94 -4.26
N LYS A 392 -18.31 41.16 -4.12
CA LYS A 392 -19.75 41.44 -4.20
C LYS A 392 -20.34 41.14 -5.57
N ARG A 393 -19.59 41.37 -6.66
CA ARG A 393 -20.03 41.02 -8.02
C ARG A 393 -20.16 39.52 -8.19
N ALA A 394 -19.13 38.76 -7.81
CA ALA A 394 -19.15 37.29 -7.87
C ALA A 394 -20.30 36.70 -7.04
N ALA A 395 -20.55 37.25 -5.84
CA ALA A 395 -21.64 36.81 -4.98
C ALA A 395 -23.04 37.06 -5.58
N ARG A 396 -23.23 38.20 -6.27
CA ARG A 396 -24.50 38.48 -6.97
C ARG A 396 -24.76 37.45 -8.07
N ASP A 397 -23.75 37.14 -8.87
CA ASP A 397 -23.83 36.15 -9.95
C ASP A 397 -24.13 34.74 -9.40
N ALA A 398 -23.48 34.35 -8.29
CA ALA A 398 -23.65 33.05 -7.63
C ALA A 398 -24.92 32.92 -6.77
N SER A 399 -25.65 34.02 -6.52
CA SER A 399 -26.78 34.02 -5.59
C SER A 399 -27.94 33.14 -6.07
N HIS A 400 -28.19 33.13 -7.38
CA HIS A 400 -29.32 32.45 -8.03
C HIS A 400 -30.70 32.73 -7.40
N GLY A 401 -30.88 33.89 -6.75
CA GLY A 401 -32.11 34.25 -6.02
C GLY A 401 -32.09 33.89 -4.52
N GLY A 402 -30.90 33.65 -3.96
CA GLY A 402 -30.72 33.48 -2.52
C GLY A 402 -30.93 34.75 -1.70
N SER A 403 -30.97 34.59 -0.38
CA SER A 403 -31.16 35.71 0.55
C SER A 403 -29.94 36.64 0.59
N GLU A 404 -30.15 37.86 1.07
CA GLU A 404 -29.08 38.85 1.26
C GLU A 404 -27.95 38.32 2.15
N ALA A 405 -28.29 37.63 3.25
CA ALA A 405 -27.31 36.99 4.13
C ALA A 405 -26.46 35.91 3.44
N GLU A 406 -27.06 35.13 2.52
CA GLU A 406 -26.30 34.13 1.74
C GLU A 406 -25.32 34.79 0.77
N MET A 407 -25.77 35.88 0.13
CA MET A 407 -24.93 36.67 -0.77
C MET A 407 -23.79 37.35 -0.01
N GLU A 408 -24.04 37.92 1.16
CA GLU A 408 -23.00 38.52 2.01
C GLU A 408 -21.97 37.49 2.47
N ALA A 409 -22.42 36.30 2.90
CA ALA A 409 -21.53 35.22 3.29
C ALA A 409 -20.65 34.75 2.12
N PHE A 410 -21.22 34.61 0.93
CA PHE A 410 -20.45 34.26 -0.28
C PHE A 410 -19.45 35.36 -0.66
N ALA A 411 -19.86 36.64 -0.58
CA ALA A 411 -18.97 37.77 -0.83
C ALA A 411 -17.80 37.80 0.16
N ALA A 412 -18.04 37.59 1.45
CA ALA A 412 -16.98 37.51 2.46
C ALA A 412 -16.00 36.36 2.18
N ALA A 413 -16.52 35.18 1.83
CA ALA A 413 -15.70 34.04 1.44
C ALA A 413 -14.86 34.31 0.19
N THR A 414 -15.46 34.86 -0.87
CA THR A 414 -14.74 35.20 -2.11
C THR A 414 -13.68 36.26 -1.85
N LYS A 415 -14.00 37.32 -1.08
CA LYS A 415 -13.03 38.35 -0.70
C LYS A 415 -11.80 37.74 -0.04
N ARG A 416 -11.98 36.77 0.86
CA ARG A 416 -10.86 36.10 1.53
C ARG A 416 -9.94 35.37 0.54
N VAL A 417 -10.50 34.74 -0.49
CA VAL A 417 -9.73 34.10 -1.57
C VAL A 417 -9.01 35.14 -2.42
N LEU A 418 -9.67 36.25 -2.77
CA LEU A 418 -9.06 37.34 -3.54
C LEU A 418 -7.94 38.04 -2.76
N GLU A 419 -8.06 38.20 -1.43
CA GLU A 419 -6.98 38.70 -0.57
C GLU A 419 -5.74 37.81 -0.61
N LEU A 420 -5.92 36.49 -0.67
CA LEU A 420 -4.80 35.55 -0.80
C LEU A 420 -4.11 35.70 -2.17
N GLN A 421 -4.88 35.79 -3.26
CA GLN A 421 -4.30 36.08 -4.59
C GLN A 421 -3.60 37.43 -4.65
N PHE A 422 -4.16 38.45 -3.99
CA PHE A 422 -3.53 39.76 -3.86
C PHE A 422 -2.15 39.65 -3.21
N ARG A 423 -2.04 38.92 -2.08
CA ARG A 423 -0.76 38.70 -1.43
C ARG A 423 0.22 37.92 -2.31
N LEU A 424 -0.26 36.91 -3.03
CA LEU A 424 0.57 36.17 -3.97
C LEU A 424 1.19 37.08 -5.04
N LEU A 425 0.38 37.93 -5.68
CA LEU A 425 0.86 38.83 -6.73
C LEU A 425 1.73 39.99 -6.23
N PHE A 426 1.35 40.65 -5.13
CA PHE A 426 1.95 41.93 -4.73
C PHE A 426 2.87 41.86 -3.51
N GLU A 427 2.85 40.77 -2.75
CA GLU A 427 3.68 40.59 -1.54
C GLU A 427 4.66 39.42 -1.70
N LYS A 428 4.24 38.33 -2.35
CA LYS A 428 5.11 37.19 -2.69
C LYS A 428 5.72 37.29 -4.10
N GLU A 429 5.22 38.21 -4.91
CA GLU A 429 5.69 38.51 -6.26
C GLU A 429 5.82 37.25 -7.13
N VAL A 430 4.82 36.37 -7.06
CA VAL A 430 4.70 35.25 -8.00
C VAL A 430 4.51 35.77 -9.42
N THR A 431 4.78 34.94 -10.43
CA THR A 431 4.64 35.40 -11.80
C THR A 431 3.18 35.65 -12.16
N ALA A 432 2.94 36.78 -12.81
CA ALA A 432 1.63 37.34 -13.11
C ALA A 432 1.20 37.08 -14.56
N ALA A 433 2.15 36.93 -15.48
CA ALA A 433 1.87 36.65 -16.88
C ALA A 433 2.92 35.72 -17.49
N GLU A 434 2.47 34.98 -18.49
CA GLU A 434 3.28 34.15 -19.37
C GLU A 434 3.18 34.70 -20.80
N LEU A 435 4.32 34.75 -21.49
CA LEU A 435 4.41 35.15 -22.88
C LEU A 435 5.24 34.13 -23.64
N MET A 436 4.65 33.55 -24.68
CA MET A 436 5.34 32.64 -25.59
C MET A 436 5.51 33.27 -26.96
N THR A 437 6.73 33.26 -27.48
CA THR A 437 7.02 33.64 -28.87
C THR A 437 6.94 32.41 -29.76
N SER A 438 6.14 32.50 -30.82
CA SER A 438 5.78 31.36 -31.68
C SER A 438 5.97 31.68 -33.16
N ASP A 439 6.28 30.62 -33.91
CA ASP A 439 6.38 30.59 -35.37
C ASP A 439 5.30 29.67 -35.95
N TYR A 440 4.50 30.23 -36.86
CA TYR A 440 3.42 29.56 -37.59
C TYR A 440 3.66 29.54 -39.11
N ARG A 441 4.94 29.44 -39.52
CA ARG A 441 5.45 29.50 -40.91
C ARG A 441 5.28 30.85 -41.59
N THR A 442 4.03 31.26 -41.82
CA THR A 442 3.69 32.52 -42.50
C THR A 442 3.43 33.66 -41.52
N PHE A 443 3.34 33.35 -40.22
CA PHE A 443 3.11 34.31 -39.15
C PHE A 443 4.07 34.07 -38.00
N LEU A 444 4.56 35.17 -37.43
CA LEU A 444 5.36 35.18 -36.19
C LEU A 444 4.66 36.07 -35.17
N GLY A 445 4.74 35.72 -33.90
CA GLY A 445 4.11 36.55 -32.88
C GLY A 445 4.22 35.98 -31.49
N SER A 446 3.58 36.66 -30.54
CA SER A 446 3.50 36.20 -29.16
C SER A 446 2.07 35.94 -28.76
N GLY A 447 1.82 34.73 -28.26
CA GLY A 447 0.64 34.43 -27.44
C GLY A 447 1.00 34.72 -25.98
N PHE A 448 0.07 35.30 -25.22
CA PHE A 448 0.31 35.64 -23.82
C PHE A 448 -0.97 35.63 -23.01
N TRP A 449 -0.84 35.39 -21.70
CA TRP A 449 -1.98 35.34 -20.79
C TRP A 449 -1.61 35.75 -19.37
N GLY A 450 -2.61 36.28 -18.66
CA GLY A 450 -2.51 36.54 -17.22
C GLY A 450 -2.70 35.25 -16.42
N LEU A 451 -1.76 34.97 -15.51
CA LEU A 451 -1.67 33.69 -14.81
C LEU A 451 -2.60 33.59 -13.59
N ILE A 452 -2.87 34.71 -12.90
CA ILE A 452 -3.60 34.72 -11.61
C ILE A 452 -4.86 35.60 -11.75
N PRO A 453 -5.96 35.08 -12.34
CA PRO A 453 -7.17 35.86 -12.56
C PRO A 453 -7.92 36.17 -11.26
N PHE A 454 -8.39 37.40 -11.12
CA PHE A 454 -9.31 37.86 -10.07
C PHE A 454 -10.78 37.74 -10.51
N SER A 455 -11.01 37.73 -11.82
CA SER A 455 -12.32 37.42 -12.40
C SER A 455 -12.82 36.06 -11.90
N ARG A 456 -14.14 35.98 -11.67
CA ARG A 456 -14.81 34.75 -11.21
C ARG A 456 -16.02 34.47 -12.06
N GLY A 457 -16.01 33.30 -12.69
CA GLY A 457 -17.08 32.82 -13.53
C GLY A 457 -17.85 31.65 -12.94
N SER A 458 -18.67 31.03 -13.79
CA SER A 458 -19.47 29.86 -13.44
C SER A 458 -19.63 28.87 -14.61
N ALA A 459 -19.82 27.59 -14.28
CA ALA A 459 -20.26 26.53 -15.20
C ALA A 459 -21.40 25.72 -14.59
N HIS A 460 -22.62 25.91 -15.11
CA HIS A 460 -23.84 25.28 -14.59
C HIS A 460 -24.60 24.51 -15.66
N ILE A 461 -25.52 23.65 -15.24
CA ILE A 461 -26.51 23.02 -16.14
C ILE A 461 -27.44 24.06 -16.78
N GLY A 462 -27.84 23.83 -18.03
CA GLY A 462 -28.90 24.64 -18.67
C GLY A 462 -29.65 23.99 -19.82
N GLY A 463 -29.53 22.67 -20.01
CA GLY A 463 -30.23 21.96 -21.08
C GLY A 463 -30.16 20.44 -20.96
N PRO A 464 -30.78 19.70 -21.90
CA PRO A 464 -30.83 18.24 -21.85
C PRO A 464 -29.45 17.59 -22.06
N ASP A 465 -28.60 18.18 -22.91
CA ASP A 465 -27.26 17.68 -23.24
C ASP A 465 -26.38 17.62 -21.97
N PRO A 466 -25.98 16.41 -21.51
CA PRO A 466 -25.12 16.25 -20.34
C PRO A 466 -23.70 16.80 -20.54
N ASP A 467 -23.27 17.04 -21.78
CA ASP A 467 -21.96 17.55 -22.15
C ASP A 467 -21.89 19.08 -22.19
N ARG A 468 -23.02 19.81 -22.27
CA ARG A 468 -23.00 21.27 -22.51
C ARG A 468 -23.33 22.08 -21.24
N PRO A 469 -22.35 22.82 -20.67
CA PRO A 469 -22.63 23.80 -19.61
C PRO A 469 -23.20 25.11 -20.17
N VAL A 470 -23.98 25.82 -19.36
CA VAL A 470 -24.12 27.27 -19.44
C VAL A 470 -22.87 27.86 -18.80
N LEU A 471 -22.03 28.47 -19.62
CA LEU A 471 -20.65 28.80 -19.28
C LEU A 471 -20.45 30.32 -19.29
N ARG A 472 -20.04 30.89 -18.16
CA ARG A 472 -19.76 32.33 -18.00
C ARG A 472 -18.38 32.53 -17.38
N PRO A 473 -17.28 32.50 -18.15
CA PRO A 473 -15.94 32.64 -17.60
C PRO A 473 -15.62 34.02 -17.02
N ARG A 474 -16.33 35.09 -17.45
CA ARG A 474 -16.13 36.47 -16.98
C ARG A 474 -14.71 37.01 -17.23
N PHE A 475 -14.11 36.69 -18.37
CA PHE A 475 -12.75 37.14 -18.72
C PHE A 475 -12.61 38.65 -18.57
N ILE A 476 -11.49 39.10 -17.98
CA ILE A 476 -11.13 40.52 -17.77
C ILE A 476 -12.21 41.41 -17.12
N SER A 477 -13.11 40.80 -16.33
CA SER A 477 -14.15 41.53 -15.57
C SER A 477 -13.60 42.18 -14.29
N ALA A 478 -12.51 41.66 -13.74
CA ALA A 478 -11.69 42.36 -12.75
C ALA A 478 -10.67 43.26 -13.47
N GLU A 479 -10.55 44.52 -13.06
CA GLU A 479 -9.73 45.48 -13.80
C GLU A 479 -8.24 45.08 -13.85
N ILE A 480 -7.70 44.46 -12.79
CA ILE A 480 -6.32 43.99 -12.75
C ILE A 480 -6.01 42.92 -13.80
N ASP A 481 -6.99 42.07 -14.15
CA ASP A 481 -6.80 41.03 -15.17
C ASP A 481 -6.63 41.68 -16.56
N ALA A 482 -7.41 42.73 -16.84
CA ALA A 482 -7.26 43.51 -18.07
C ALA A 482 -5.91 44.25 -18.10
N GLU A 483 -5.52 44.88 -16.98
CA GLU A 483 -4.26 45.62 -16.85
C GLU A 483 -3.04 44.71 -17.09
N ILE A 484 -3.02 43.51 -16.50
CA ILE A 484 -1.95 42.52 -16.71
C ILE A 484 -1.91 42.08 -18.18
N LEU A 485 -3.07 41.78 -18.79
CA LEU A 485 -3.13 41.37 -20.20
C LEU A 485 -2.60 42.48 -21.13
N ILE A 486 -3.00 43.73 -20.89
CA ILE A 486 -2.57 44.90 -21.67
C ILE A 486 -1.07 45.16 -21.48
N ALA A 487 -0.58 45.16 -20.24
CA ALA A 487 0.84 45.37 -19.95
C ALA A 487 1.72 44.31 -20.62
N THR A 488 1.24 43.06 -20.63
CA THR A 488 1.92 41.95 -21.30
C THR A 488 1.92 42.12 -22.82
N GLY A 489 0.81 42.58 -23.41
CA GLY A 489 0.74 42.94 -24.83
C GLY A 489 1.69 44.07 -25.22
N LYS A 490 1.78 45.13 -24.40
CA LYS A 490 2.76 46.21 -24.58
C LYS A 490 4.20 45.70 -24.50
N MET A 491 4.47 44.78 -23.57
CA MET A 491 5.78 44.12 -23.46
C MET A 491 6.09 43.26 -24.69
N ALA A 492 5.11 42.52 -25.22
CA ALA A 492 5.25 41.76 -26.46
C ALA A 492 5.61 42.69 -27.63
N MET A 493 4.90 43.82 -27.81
CA MET A 493 5.22 44.80 -28.86
C MET A 493 6.65 45.32 -28.71
N ARG A 494 7.07 45.69 -27.49
CA ARG A 494 8.45 46.14 -27.22
C ARG A 494 9.47 45.08 -27.61
N ALA A 495 9.20 43.79 -27.37
CA ALA A 495 10.06 42.69 -27.82
C ALA A 495 10.14 42.65 -29.36
N TRP A 496 9.00 42.66 -30.05
CA TRP A 496 8.95 42.59 -31.52
C TRP A 496 9.54 43.81 -32.23
N THR A 497 9.68 44.95 -31.55
CA THR A 497 10.39 46.13 -32.09
C THR A 497 11.92 46.05 -31.98
N LYS A 498 12.48 45.09 -31.23
CA LYS A 498 13.94 44.94 -31.10
C LYS A 498 14.56 44.50 -32.42
N PRO A 499 15.76 45.00 -32.81
CA PRO A 499 16.40 44.62 -34.07
C PRO A 499 16.60 43.12 -34.28
N SER A 500 16.74 42.35 -33.20
CA SER A 500 16.86 40.89 -33.28
C SER A 500 15.57 40.23 -33.80
N LEU A 501 14.39 40.75 -33.46
CA LEU A 501 13.10 40.20 -33.89
C LEU A 501 12.48 40.94 -35.09
N SER A 502 12.57 42.27 -35.14
CA SER A 502 11.93 43.11 -36.17
C SER A 502 12.44 42.84 -37.59
N LYS A 503 13.66 42.30 -37.72
CA LYS A 503 14.21 41.87 -39.01
C LYS A 503 13.42 40.72 -39.65
N HIS A 504 12.72 39.90 -38.86
CA HIS A 504 11.99 38.71 -39.33
C HIS A 504 10.52 38.97 -39.70
N ILE A 505 9.96 40.12 -39.34
CA ILE A 505 8.53 40.42 -39.47
C ILE A 505 8.26 41.63 -40.35
N THR A 506 7.05 41.69 -40.92
CA THR A 506 6.51 42.94 -41.46
C THR A 506 6.27 43.96 -40.34
N PRO A 507 6.32 45.28 -40.62
CA PRO A 507 6.18 46.30 -39.59
C PRO A 507 4.78 46.36 -38.95
N VAL A 508 3.76 45.87 -39.65
CA VAL A 508 2.35 45.97 -39.25
C VAL A 508 1.88 44.62 -38.69
N SER A 509 1.33 44.64 -37.48
CA SER A 509 0.71 43.48 -36.86
C SER A 509 -0.67 43.20 -37.47
N ILE A 510 -0.97 41.94 -37.74
CA ILE A 510 -2.29 41.49 -38.19
C ILE A 510 -3.32 41.45 -37.05
N SER A 511 -2.86 41.51 -35.79
CA SER A 511 -3.72 41.58 -34.62
C SER A 511 -4.21 43.01 -34.33
N ASP A 512 -3.74 43.99 -35.10
CA ASP A 512 -4.11 45.42 -35.00
C ASP A 512 -4.12 45.97 -33.56
N PRO A 513 -3.03 45.80 -32.77
CA PRO A 513 -2.93 46.38 -31.44
C PRO A 513 -2.74 47.91 -31.53
N PRO A 514 -3.24 48.67 -30.54
CA PRO A 514 -2.92 50.08 -30.43
C PRO A 514 -1.41 50.31 -30.30
N ARG A 515 -0.95 51.55 -30.53
CA ARG A 515 0.45 51.92 -30.22
C ARG A 515 0.73 51.72 -28.73
N VAL A 516 1.99 51.44 -28.37
CA VAL A 516 2.39 51.14 -26.98
C VAL A 516 2.00 52.28 -26.03
N GLU A 517 2.10 53.52 -26.50
CA GLU A 517 1.80 54.77 -25.77
C GLU A 517 0.31 55.16 -25.80
N ALA A 518 -0.55 54.38 -26.50
CA ALA A 518 -1.97 54.69 -26.59
C ALA A 518 -2.66 54.66 -25.21
N PRO A 519 -3.72 55.47 -25.01
CA PRO A 519 -4.50 55.49 -23.79
C PRO A 519 -5.07 54.12 -23.39
N TYR A 520 -5.36 53.96 -22.09
CA TYR A 520 -5.90 52.71 -21.55
C TYR A 520 -7.18 52.25 -22.25
N ASP A 521 -8.10 53.17 -22.57
CA ASP A 521 -9.40 52.83 -23.15
C ASP A 521 -9.29 52.16 -24.54
N GLU A 522 -8.32 52.59 -25.35
CA GLU A 522 -8.04 51.95 -26.65
C GLU A 522 -7.52 50.52 -26.45
N TRP A 523 -6.61 50.34 -25.50
CA TRP A 523 -6.08 49.03 -25.12
C TRP A 523 -7.14 48.13 -24.50
N ARG A 524 -8.04 48.65 -23.67
CA ARG A 524 -9.14 47.90 -23.05
C ARG A 524 -10.15 47.43 -24.09
N LYS A 525 -10.46 48.27 -25.08
CA LYS A 525 -11.32 47.90 -26.21
C LYS A 525 -10.65 46.83 -27.07
N TRP A 526 -9.36 46.94 -27.36
CA TRP A 526 -8.61 45.91 -28.07
C TRP A 526 -8.58 44.58 -27.29
N ALA A 527 -8.27 44.63 -25.99
CA ALA A 527 -8.30 43.46 -25.12
C ALA A 527 -9.68 42.78 -25.12
N GLY A 528 -10.77 43.55 -25.07
CA GLY A 528 -12.13 43.02 -25.19
C GLY A 528 -12.38 42.29 -26.52
N ARG A 529 -11.87 42.79 -27.65
CA ARG A 529 -12.00 42.13 -28.96
C ARG A 529 -11.15 40.85 -29.08
N MET A 530 -10.01 40.80 -28.39
CA MET A 530 -9.01 39.75 -28.58
C MET A 530 -9.00 38.68 -27.49
N VAL A 531 -9.54 38.96 -26.31
CA VAL A 531 -9.45 38.04 -25.18
C VAL A 531 -10.09 36.70 -25.49
N GLY A 532 -9.37 35.64 -25.17
CA GLY A 532 -9.81 34.25 -25.25
C GLY A 532 -9.46 33.49 -23.99
N SER A 533 -9.86 32.23 -23.97
CA SER A 533 -9.48 31.29 -22.92
C SER A 533 -8.00 30.92 -23.02
N GLY A 534 -7.31 30.93 -21.87
CA GLY A 534 -5.99 30.32 -21.70
C GLY A 534 -6.02 28.79 -21.68
N LEU A 535 -7.21 28.19 -21.80
CA LEU A 535 -7.47 26.75 -21.83
C LEU A 535 -7.14 26.06 -20.50
N HIS A 536 -7.25 26.78 -19.38
CA HIS A 536 -6.94 26.31 -18.03
C HIS A 536 -8.10 26.52 -17.04
N PRO A 537 -9.35 26.11 -17.38
CA PRO A 537 -10.47 26.25 -16.46
C PRO A 537 -10.29 25.37 -15.21
N ILE A 538 -10.46 25.97 -14.04
CA ILE A 538 -10.36 25.32 -12.72
C ILE A 538 -11.39 25.89 -11.74
N GLY A 539 -11.48 25.33 -10.52
CA GLY A 539 -12.16 25.94 -9.37
C GLY A 539 -13.65 25.65 -9.20
N THR A 540 -14.29 25.02 -10.20
CA THR A 540 -15.75 24.74 -10.22
C THR A 540 -16.23 23.71 -9.20
N ALA A 541 -15.32 23.02 -8.53
CA ALA A 541 -15.57 22.15 -7.37
C ALA A 541 -14.42 22.29 -6.36
N ALA A 542 -14.04 23.53 -6.05
CA ALA A 542 -12.80 23.86 -5.35
C ALA A 542 -12.59 23.09 -4.03
N MET A 543 -11.34 22.66 -3.84
CA MET A 543 -10.80 22.09 -2.61
C MET A 543 -10.44 23.23 -1.65
N MET A 544 -11.36 23.57 -0.76
CA MET A 544 -11.19 24.59 0.28
C MET A 544 -12.05 24.20 1.48
N SER A 545 -11.88 24.88 2.61
CA SER A 545 -12.84 24.77 3.71
C SER A 545 -14.25 25.10 3.23
N ARG A 546 -15.24 24.38 3.76
CA ARG A 546 -16.65 24.55 3.36
C ARG A 546 -17.15 25.98 3.60
N GLN A 547 -16.62 26.66 4.61
CA GLN A 547 -16.96 28.04 4.96
C GLN A 547 -16.49 29.05 3.90
N LEU A 548 -15.42 28.72 3.16
CA LEU A 548 -14.93 29.52 2.04
C LEU A 548 -15.64 29.17 0.71
N GLY A 549 -16.73 28.40 0.76
CA GLY A 549 -17.43 27.93 -0.44
C GLY A 549 -16.82 26.67 -1.06
N GLY A 550 -15.93 25.97 -0.34
CA GLY A 550 -15.35 24.71 -0.81
C GLY A 550 -16.40 23.63 -1.10
N VAL A 551 -16.15 22.84 -2.15
CA VAL A 551 -17.01 21.73 -2.60
C VAL A 551 -16.46 20.39 -2.14
N VAL A 552 -15.14 20.24 -2.13
CA VAL A 552 -14.45 19.06 -1.60
C VAL A 552 -13.53 19.43 -0.44
N ASP A 553 -13.31 18.47 0.46
CA ASP A 553 -12.30 18.59 1.52
C ASP A 553 -10.88 18.29 1.01
N SER A 554 -9.89 18.35 1.91
CA SER A 554 -8.48 18.07 1.60
C SER A 554 -8.21 16.61 1.18
N GLU A 555 -9.18 15.71 1.32
CA GLU A 555 -9.11 14.35 0.77
C GLU A 555 -9.86 14.24 -0.57
N LEU A 556 -10.32 15.36 -1.12
CA LEU A 556 -11.12 15.48 -2.32
C LEU A 556 -12.51 14.83 -2.21
N ALA A 557 -12.99 14.58 -0.99
CA ALA A 557 -14.33 14.07 -0.75
C ALA A 557 -15.36 15.20 -0.79
N VAL A 558 -16.49 14.95 -1.47
CA VAL A 558 -17.57 15.96 -1.60
C VAL A 558 -18.22 16.21 -0.24
N TYR A 559 -18.26 17.46 0.19
CA TYR A 559 -18.85 17.82 1.49
C TYR A 559 -20.30 17.35 1.59
N GLY A 560 -20.61 16.66 2.69
CA GLY A 560 -21.96 16.17 2.99
C GLY A 560 -22.32 14.85 2.32
N ALA A 561 -21.52 14.35 1.37
CA ALA A 561 -21.69 13.02 0.78
C ALA A 561 -20.75 11.99 1.43
N SER A 562 -21.06 10.71 1.25
CA SER A 562 -20.12 9.62 1.46
C SER A 562 -19.92 8.84 0.17
N ARG A 563 -18.72 8.27 -0.02
CA ARG A 563 -18.34 7.48 -1.20
C ARG A 563 -18.34 8.24 -2.53
N LEU A 564 -18.18 9.56 -2.47
CA LEU A 564 -18.13 10.44 -3.64
C LEU A 564 -16.93 11.39 -3.54
N ARG A 565 -16.07 11.37 -4.56
CA ARG A 565 -14.94 12.28 -4.72
C ARG A 565 -14.99 13.02 -6.05
N VAL A 566 -14.31 14.16 -6.12
CA VAL A 566 -14.02 14.85 -7.39
C VAL A 566 -12.50 14.93 -7.51
N VAL A 567 -11.95 14.47 -8.63
CA VAL A 567 -10.51 14.42 -8.88
C VAL A 567 -10.28 14.84 -10.33
N ASP A 568 -10.26 16.15 -10.57
CA ASP A 568 -9.86 16.81 -11.81
C ASP A 568 -9.63 18.32 -11.56
N GLY A 569 -9.48 19.13 -12.63
CA GLY A 569 -9.19 20.56 -12.51
C GLY A 569 -10.24 21.38 -11.76
N SER A 570 -11.46 20.88 -11.62
CA SER A 570 -12.50 21.53 -10.82
C SER A 570 -12.07 21.77 -9.37
N VAL A 571 -11.20 20.94 -8.79
CA VAL A 571 -10.85 21.05 -7.37
C VAL A 571 -9.71 22.03 -7.09
N LEU A 572 -8.97 22.47 -8.10
CA LEU A 572 -7.85 23.39 -7.90
C LEU A 572 -8.39 24.75 -7.40
N PRO A 573 -8.03 25.19 -6.19
CA PRO A 573 -8.72 26.30 -5.54
C PRO A 573 -8.20 27.68 -5.95
N LEU A 574 -7.03 27.73 -6.58
CA LEU A 574 -6.38 28.92 -7.12
C LEU A 574 -5.65 28.54 -8.42
N GLN A 575 -5.53 29.51 -9.32
CA GLN A 575 -4.66 29.38 -10.50
C GLN A 575 -3.19 29.59 -10.11
N PHE A 576 -2.29 29.09 -10.93
CA PHE A 576 -0.84 29.09 -10.70
C PHE A 576 -0.10 29.29 -12.03
N SER A 577 1.21 29.51 -11.92
CA SER A 577 2.12 29.81 -13.04
C SER A 577 2.54 28.56 -13.80
N ALA A 578 1.57 27.77 -14.26
CA ALA A 578 1.85 26.46 -14.83
C ALA A 578 0.77 25.94 -15.76
N MET A 579 1.13 24.88 -16.49
CA MET A 579 0.19 24.10 -17.28
C MET A 579 -0.58 23.15 -16.35
N THR A 580 -1.92 23.14 -16.46
CA THR A 580 -2.80 22.39 -15.54
C THR A 580 -2.57 20.88 -15.57
N MET A 581 -2.10 20.31 -16.69
CA MET A 581 -1.89 18.86 -16.81
C MET A 581 -0.92 18.30 -15.76
N THR A 582 0.17 19.03 -15.48
CA THR A 582 1.20 18.62 -14.51
C THR A 582 0.57 18.45 -13.12
N GLN A 583 -0.28 19.40 -12.73
CA GLN A 583 -0.98 19.45 -11.45
C GLN A 583 -1.98 18.31 -11.25
N LEU A 584 -2.72 18.00 -12.31
CA LEU A 584 -3.77 16.98 -12.33
C LEU A 584 -3.24 15.56 -12.07
N ILE A 585 -2.04 15.26 -12.56
CA ILE A 585 -1.42 13.95 -12.32
C ILE A 585 -1.08 13.76 -10.83
N ILE A 586 -0.73 14.83 -10.11
CA ILE A 586 -0.30 14.77 -8.71
C ILE A 586 -1.45 14.83 -7.72
N LEU A 587 -2.45 15.68 -8.01
CA LEU A 587 -3.74 15.68 -7.32
C LEU A 587 -4.27 14.24 -7.16
N THR A 588 -4.08 13.42 -8.19
CA THR A 588 -4.53 12.03 -8.23
C THR A 588 -3.74 11.07 -7.33
N LEU A 589 -2.44 11.29 -7.13
CA LEU A 589 -1.60 10.38 -6.34
C LEU A 589 -1.82 10.53 -4.84
N LEU A 590 -2.18 11.73 -4.36
CA LEU A 590 -2.42 12.00 -2.95
C LEU A 590 -3.71 11.33 -2.43
N VAL A 591 -4.74 11.17 -3.28
CA VAL A 591 -5.98 10.45 -2.95
C VAL A 591 -5.74 8.97 -2.62
N LEU A 592 -4.67 8.38 -3.17
CA LEU A 592 -4.35 6.97 -2.95
C LEU A 592 -3.58 6.75 -1.64
N LEU A 593 -2.95 7.79 -1.10
CA LEU A 593 -2.21 7.74 0.17
C LEU A 593 -3.13 7.94 1.39
N THR A 594 -4.26 8.63 1.24
CA THR A 594 -5.27 8.75 2.30
C THR A 594 -5.99 7.44 2.61
N CYS A 595 -6.11 6.51 1.66
CA CYS A 595 -6.56 5.14 1.95
C CYS A 595 -5.61 4.41 2.92
N VAL A 596 -4.31 4.71 2.89
CA VAL A 596 -3.35 4.19 3.87
C VAL A 596 -3.46 4.96 5.19
N GLY A 597 -3.64 6.28 5.16
CA GLY A 597 -3.83 7.13 6.34
C GLY A 597 -5.08 6.77 7.17
N VAL A 598 -6.22 6.49 6.54
CA VAL A 598 -7.45 6.06 7.21
C VAL A 598 -7.29 4.67 7.83
N VAL A 599 -6.62 3.74 7.13
CA VAL A 599 -6.29 2.43 7.68
C VAL A 599 -5.34 2.57 8.87
N VAL A 600 -4.32 3.42 8.77
CA VAL A 600 -3.36 3.72 9.85
C VAL A 600 -4.05 4.35 11.07
N PHE A 601 -4.96 5.31 10.85
CA PHE A 601 -5.74 5.94 11.92
C PHE A 601 -6.70 4.95 12.59
N GLN A 602 -7.47 4.19 11.81
CA GLN A 602 -8.36 3.15 12.33
C GLN A 602 -7.60 2.07 13.10
N MET A 603 -6.42 1.68 12.63
CA MET A 603 -5.57 0.71 13.31
C MET A 603 -4.95 1.24 14.60
N ARG A 604 -4.60 2.54 14.66
CA ARG A 604 -4.13 3.16 15.92
C ARG A 604 -5.29 3.36 16.91
N ALA A 605 -6.45 3.79 16.44
CA ALA A 605 -7.64 4.03 17.24
C ALA A 605 -8.26 2.74 17.80
N SER A 606 -7.99 1.59 17.18
CA SER A 606 -8.49 0.28 17.64
C SER A 606 -7.61 -0.39 18.70
N ARG A 607 -6.47 0.22 19.09
CA ARG A 607 -5.66 -0.32 20.20
C ARG A 607 -6.38 -0.09 21.53
N PRO A 608 -6.50 -1.13 22.38
CA PRO A 608 -7.06 -0.95 23.71
C PRO A 608 -6.14 -0.07 24.57
N SER A 609 -6.74 0.75 25.44
CA SER A 609 -5.99 1.48 26.47
C SER A 609 -5.47 0.52 27.54
N LEU A 610 -4.23 0.70 27.98
CA LEU A 610 -3.69 -0.01 29.14
C LEU A 610 -4.18 0.67 30.43
N PRO A 611 -4.54 -0.09 31.47
CA PRO A 611 -4.92 0.47 32.75
C PRO A 611 -3.71 1.08 33.48
N PRO A 612 -3.90 1.98 34.47
CA PRO A 612 -2.81 2.71 35.12
C PRO A 612 -1.80 1.84 35.87
N ASP A 613 -2.24 0.68 36.35
CA ASP A 613 -1.48 -0.35 37.06
C ASP A 613 -0.80 -1.36 36.11
N ALA A 614 -0.94 -1.20 34.80
CA ALA A 614 -0.14 -1.97 33.86
C ALA A 614 1.33 -1.49 33.86
N PRO A 615 2.31 -2.38 33.62
CA PRO A 615 3.70 -1.98 33.44
C PRO A 615 3.88 -0.90 32.36
N GLY A 616 4.87 -0.03 32.52
CA GLY A 616 5.10 1.11 31.64
C GLY A 616 5.20 0.74 30.15
N LEU A 617 4.59 1.56 29.29
CA LEU A 617 4.55 1.30 27.84
C LEU A 617 5.89 1.62 27.17
N PHE A 618 6.56 0.57 26.69
CA PHE A 618 7.72 0.67 25.81
C PHE A 618 7.29 1.15 24.42
N ARG A 619 7.80 2.31 24.00
CA ARG A 619 7.37 2.97 22.75
C ARG A 619 7.89 2.21 21.53
N GLY A 620 6.97 1.90 20.62
CA GLY A 620 7.26 1.32 19.30
C GLY A 620 6.68 2.17 18.17
N TRP A 621 6.72 1.64 16.95
CA TRP A 621 6.18 2.32 15.78
C TRP A 621 4.66 2.57 15.90
N PRO A 622 4.14 3.73 15.47
CA PRO A 622 2.74 4.10 15.69
C PRO A 622 1.71 3.06 15.21
N VAL A 623 2.00 2.35 14.12
CA VAL A 623 1.10 1.37 13.48
C VAL A 623 1.45 -0.07 13.83
N PHE A 624 2.73 -0.42 13.73
CA PHE A 624 3.21 -1.80 13.89
C PHE A 624 3.52 -2.17 15.34
N GLY A 625 3.71 -1.17 16.21
CA GLY A 625 4.21 -1.38 17.57
C GLY A 625 5.70 -1.72 17.56
N CYS A 626 6.13 -2.57 18.48
CA CYS A 626 7.53 -2.95 18.64
C CYS A 626 7.91 -4.09 17.70
N VAL A 627 8.18 -3.76 16.42
CA VAL A 627 8.62 -4.72 15.38
C VAL A 627 9.89 -5.48 15.76
N ASP A 628 10.75 -4.87 16.59
CA ASP A 628 11.98 -5.45 17.11
C ASP A 628 11.71 -6.74 17.89
N PHE A 629 10.56 -6.85 18.56
CA PHE A 629 10.16 -8.08 19.22
C PHE A 629 10.12 -9.25 18.25
N PHE A 630 9.76 -9.06 16.98
CA PHE A 630 9.80 -10.14 16.00
C PHE A 630 11.20 -10.36 15.40
N ARG A 631 12.02 -9.32 15.27
CA ARG A 631 13.36 -9.45 14.68
C ARG A 631 14.38 -10.07 15.64
N GLY A 632 14.22 -9.84 16.94
CA GLY A 632 15.07 -10.42 18.00
C GLY A 632 14.34 -10.40 19.33
N ARG A 633 13.54 -11.44 19.59
CA ARG A 633 12.69 -11.56 20.79
C ARG A 633 13.49 -11.44 22.08
N ARG A 634 14.62 -12.13 22.13
CA ARG A 634 15.48 -12.20 23.30
C ARG A 634 16.05 -10.82 23.62
N ASP A 635 16.79 -10.23 22.69
CA ASP A 635 17.44 -8.94 22.93
C ASP A 635 16.42 -7.84 23.22
N PHE A 636 15.26 -7.89 22.57
CA PHE A 636 14.15 -6.97 22.86
C PHE A 636 13.66 -7.08 24.30
N LEU A 637 13.44 -8.30 24.80
CA LEU A 637 12.99 -8.54 26.18
C LEU A 637 14.05 -8.15 27.21
N LEU A 638 15.33 -8.50 26.97
CA LEU A 638 16.44 -8.11 27.85
C LEU A 638 16.58 -6.59 27.91
N ARG A 639 16.59 -5.93 26.75
CA ARG A 639 16.66 -4.46 26.67
C ARG A 639 15.49 -3.78 27.37
N GLY A 640 14.26 -4.26 27.17
CA GLY A 640 13.09 -3.69 27.83
C GLY A 640 13.09 -3.92 29.34
N ARG A 641 13.56 -5.09 29.80
CA ARG A 641 13.78 -5.41 31.21
C ARG A 641 14.77 -4.45 31.85
N ASP A 642 15.93 -4.25 31.21
CA ASP A 642 17.03 -3.46 31.76
C ASP A 642 16.72 -1.94 31.77
N LEU A 643 15.84 -1.48 30.87
CA LEU A 643 15.34 -0.10 30.82
C LEU A 643 14.14 0.16 31.73
N SER A 644 13.48 -0.88 32.25
CA SER A 644 12.30 -0.72 33.10
C SER A 644 12.68 -0.75 34.59
N PRO A 645 12.30 0.27 35.40
CA PRO A 645 12.56 0.27 36.83
C PRO A 645 11.97 -0.94 37.58
N SER A 646 10.81 -1.45 37.13
CA SER A 646 10.15 -2.64 37.71
C SER A 646 10.62 -3.95 37.07
N ARG A 647 11.49 -3.87 36.06
CA ARG A 647 11.88 -4.97 35.15
C ARG A 647 10.72 -5.57 34.34
N GLN A 648 9.49 -5.08 34.52
CA GLN A 648 8.30 -5.42 33.73
C GLN A 648 8.00 -4.28 32.76
N PHE A 649 7.49 -4.56 31.56
CA PHE A 649 7.07 -3.49 30.63
C PHE A 649 5.96 -3.95 29.70
N SER A 650 5.13 -3.01 29.27
CA SER A 650 4.08 -3.25 28.27
C SER A 650 4.54 -2.80 26.89
N PHE A 651 4.06 -3.43 25.84
CA PHE A 651 4.27 -2.98 24.47
C PHE A 651 3.14 -3.44 23.55
N PHE A 652 3.01 -2.80 22.39
CA PHE A 652 2.09 -3.26 21.35
C PHE A 652 2.84 -4.04 20.28
N TYR A 653 2.18 -5.07 19.76
CA TYR A 653 2.58 -5.78 18.55
C TYR A 653 1.37 -5.88 17.62
N GLY A 654 1.36 -5.02 16.59
CA GLY A 654 0.14 -4.75 15.81
C GLY A 654 -1.00 -4.24 16.71
N PRO A 655 -2.16 -4.93 16.75
CA PRO A 655 -3.27 -4.58 17.64
C PRO A 655 -3.14 -5.17 19.05
N HIS A 656 -2.18 -6.06 19.30
CA HIS A 656 -2.13 -6.85 20.53
C HIS A 656 -1.37 -6.12 21.64
N PRO A 657 -1.99 -5.85 22.81
CA PRO A 657 -1.27 -5.40 24.00
C PRO A 657 -0.56 -6.59 24.65
N ILE A 658 0.73 -6.42 24.94
CA ILE A 658 1.59 -7.46 25.50
C ILE A 658 2.31 -6.92 26.73
N VAL A 659 2.32 -7.69 27.81
CA VAL A 659 3.10 -7.44 29.03
C VAL A 659 4.27 -8.41 29.07
N ALA A 660 5.48 -7.89 29.04
CA ALA A 660 6.70 -8.66 29.29
C ALA A 660 6.93 -8.79 30.79
N VAL A 661 7.08 -10.03 31.25
CA VAL A 661 7.39 -10.36 32.64
C VAL A 661 8.79 -10.92 32.80
N SER A 662 9.46 -10.53 33.89
CA SER A 662 10.83 -10.95 34.21
C SER A 662 11.09 -10.95 35.72
N GLY A 663 11.95 -11.86 36.17
CA GLY A 663 12.32 -12.04 37.57
C GLY A 663 11.47 -13.11 38.29
N PRO A 664 11.96 -13.63 39.43
CA PRO A 664 11.38 -14.81 40.08
C PRO A 664 9.91 -14.68 40.46
N ALA A 665 9.51 -13.57 41.10
CA ALA A 665 8.13 -13.35 41.54
C ALA A 665 7.15 -13.20 40.36
N ALA A 666 7.52 -12.41 39.34
CA ALA A 666 6.70 -12.22 38.15
C ALA A 666 6.57 -13.52 37.33
N ARG A 667 7.66 -14.28 37.24
CA ARG A 667 7.68 -15.62 36.63
C ARG A 667 6.78 -16.59 37.38
N ALA A 668 6.80 -16.58 38.72
CA ALA A 668 5.88 -17.39 39.53
C ALA A 668 4.41 -17.06 39.22
N SER A 669 4.03 -15.78 39.19
CA SER A 669 2.67 -15.38 38.79
C SER A 669 2.33 -15.83 37.37
N PHE A 670 3.26 -15.71 36.41
CA PHE A 670 3.03 -16.15 35.03
C PHE A 670 2.71 -17.64 34.90
N PHE A 671 3.38 -18.50 35.67
CA PHE A 671 3.20 -19.95 35.60
C PHE A 671 2.09 -20.50 36.50
N THR A 672 1.70 -19.78 37.55
CA THR A 672 0.73 -20.26 38.57
C THR A 672 -0.64 -19.57 38.52
N SER A 673 -0.77 -18.42 37.84
CA SER A 673 -2.05 -17.70 37.77
C SER A 673 -3.08 -18.43 36.91
N ARG A 674 -4.26 -18.69 37.49
CA ARG A 674 -5.41 -19.22 36.76
C ARG A 674 -5.94 -18.17 35.77
N GLY A 675 -6.06 -18.54 34.50
CA GLY A 675 -6.58 -17.68 33.43
C GLY A 675 -5.53 -17.09 32.48
N LEU A 676 -4.24 -17.36 32.69
CA LEU A 676 -3.21 -17.14 31.65
C LEU A 676 -3.12 -18.37 30.75
N ASP A 677 -3.85 -18.36 29.64
CA ASP A 677 -3.98 -19.51 28.74
C ASP A 677 -2.85 -19.59 27.70
N LEU A 678 -2.20 -20.76 27.65
CA LEU A 678 -1.08 -21.05 26.75
C LEU A 678 -1.53 -21.17 25.29
N GLY A 679 -2.63 -21.89 25.03
CA GLY A 679 -3.10 -22.17 23.68
C GLY A 679 -3.52 -20.90 22.94
N ALA A 680 -4.27 -20.03 23.61
CA ALA A 680 -4.70 -18.73 23.10
C ALA A 680 -3.52 -17.77 22.89
N GLY A 681 -2.48 -17.86 23.72
CA GLY A 681 -1.25 -17.09 23.56
C GLY A 681 -0.49 -17.46 22.28
N PHE A 682 -0.16 -18.74 22.12
CA PHE A 682 0.59 -19.22 20.95
C PHE A 682 -0.21 -19.11 19.65
N ALA A 683 -1.52 -19.36 19.68
CA ALA A 683 -2.38 -19.23 18.51
C ALA A 683 -2.34 -17.83 17.90
N ALA A 684 -2.24 -16.78 18.73
CA ALA A 684 -2.24 -15.40 18.27
C ALA A 684 -0.83 -14.87 17.96
N LEU A 685 0.17 -15.16 18.80
CA LEU A 685 1.49 -14.52 18.73
C LEU A 685 2.58 -15.34 18.02
N TYR A 686 2.32 -16.62 17.71
CA TYR A 686 3.27 -17.48 17.00
C TYR A 686 2.92 -17.65 15.51
N ALA A 687 1.62 -17.78 15.18
CA ALA A 687 1.09 -17.87 13.81
C ALA A 687 1.74 -18.94 12.89
N ALA A 688 2.39 -19.99 13.42
CA ALA A 688 2.94 -21.07 12.62
C ALA A 688 1.85 -21.97 12.01
N THR A 689 0.78 -22.26 12.76
CA THR A 689 -0.33 -23.10 12.29
C THR A 689 -1.33 -22.31 11.43
N PRO A 690 -1.84 -22.87 10.32
CA PRO A 690 -2.89 -22.24 9.54
C PRO A 690 -4.16 -22.07 10.40
N SER A 691 -4.58 -20.81 10.62
CA SER A 691 -5.89 -20.52 11.23
C SER A 691 -6.97 -20.78 10.19
N ILE A 692 -7.63 -21.93 10.28
CA ILE A 692 -8.88 -22.17 9.56
C ILE A 692 -9.98 -21.76 10.53
N ASP A 693 -10.30 -20.46 10.53
CA ASP A 693 -11.22 -19.82 11.47
C ASP A 693 -12.64 -20.45 11.47
N HIS A 694 -12.99 -21.25 10.47
CA HIS A 694 -14.27 -21.98 10.38
C HIS A 694 -14.26 -23.41 10.95
N LEU A 695 -13.11 -23.96 11.36
CA LEU A 695 -13.03 -25.28 12.02
C LEU A 695 -12.90 -25.18 13.54
N ARG A 696 -12.56 -23.99 14.05
CA ARG A 696 -12.37 -23.71 15.48
C ARG A 696 -13.67 -23.50 16.27
N GLU A 697 -14.81 -23.37 15.60
CA GLU A 697 -16.13 -23.32 16.24
C GLU A 697 -16.67 -24.70 16.68
N SER A 698 -15.89 -25.78 16.50
CA SER A 698 -16.25 -27.12 16.98
C SER A 698 -15.36 -27.58 18.14
N ASP A 699 -15.93 -28.38 19.05
CA ASP A 699 -15.45 -28.91 20.35
C ASP A 699 -14.00 -29.45 20.46
N LEU A 700 -13.19 -29.39 19.41
CA LEU A 700 -11.92 -30.11 19.32
C LEU A 700 -10.72 -29.49 20.03
N SER A 701 -10.72 -28.18 20.34
CA SER A 701 -9.66 -27.64 21.21
C SER A 701 -9.77 -28.16 22.64
N VAL A 702 -11.01 -28.40 23.10
CA VAL A 702 -11.32 -29.08 24.36
C VAL A 702 -11.03 -30.57 24.26
N ASN A 703 -11.15 -31.18 23.06
CA ASN A 703 -10.86 -32.61 22.86
C ASN A 703 -9.40 -32.96 22.54
N PHE A 704 -8.53 -32.06 22.07
CA PHE A 704 -7.12 -32.39 21.75
C PHE A 704 -6.39 -32.92 22.99
N THR A 705 -6.48 -32.19 24.11
CA THR A 705 -5.84 -32.59 25.38
C THR A 705 -6.38 -33.93 25.86
N LEU A 706 -7.69 -34.19 25.69
CA LEU A 706 -8.34 -35.43 26.09
C LEU A 706 -7.82 -36.62 25.26
N HIS A 707 -7.84 -36.50 23.92
CA HIS A 707 -7.38 -37.57 23.03
C HIS A 707 -5.87 -37.80 23.14
N ALA A 708 -5.07 -36.73 23.21
CA ALA A 708 -3.63 -36.85 23.44
C ALA A 708 -3.31 -37.53 24.78
N LYS A 709 -4.02 -37.19 25.86
CA LYS A 709 -3.89 -37.91 27.15
C LYS A 709 -4.16 -39.39 27.02
N ARG A 710 -5.21 -39.78 26.28
CA ARG A 710 -5.58 -41.20 26.05
C ARG A 710 -4.52 -41.94 25.23
N LEU A 711 -3.97 -41.30 24.21
CA LEU A 711 -2.95 -41.89 23.33
C LEU A 711 -1.58 -42.00 24.00
N LEU A 712 -1.29 -41.13 24.98
CA LEU A 712 -0.03 -41.09 25.73
C LEU A 712 -0.10 -41.86 27.06
N GLN A 713 -1.13 -42.70 27.25
CA GLN A 713 -1.22 -43.59 28.41
C GLN A 713 -0.13 -44.64 28.39
N ARG A 714 0.21 -45.16 29.58
CA ARG A 714 1.30 -46.13 29.78
C ARG A 714 1.14 -47.35 28.86
N GLU A 715 -0.06 -47.91 28.84
CA GLU A 715 -0.37 -49.16 28.15
C GLU A 715 -0.22 -49.01 26.63
N ARG A 716 -0.60 -47.84 26.09
CA ARG A 716 -0.40 -47.48 24.67
C ARG A 716 1.08 -47.35 24.34
N LEU A 717 1.85 -46.65 25.17
CA LEU A 717 3.30 -46.50 24.98
C LEU A 717 4.02 -47.86 25.05
N GLU A 718 3.64 -48.74 25.98
CA GLU A 718 4.15 -50.12 26.07
C GLU A 718 3.84 -50.91 24.79
N ALA A 719 2.64 -50.77 24.22
CA ALA A 719 2.26 -51.44 22.99
C ALA A 719 3.02 -50.94 21.75
N THR A 720 3.34 -49.66 21.68
CA THR A 720 4.07 -49.07 20.54
C THR A 720 5.59 -49.22 20.63
N LEU A 721 6.12 -49.39 21.84
CA LEU A 721 7.55 -49.39 22.14
C LEU A 721 8.39 -50.34 21.25
N PRO A 722 8.01 -51.62 21.03
CA PRO A 722 8.82 -52.52 20.20
C PRO A 722 9.02 -52.00 18.77
N ARG A 723 7.98 -51.39 18.17
CA ARG A 723 8.06 -50.80 16.83
C ARG A 723 8.94 -49.55 16.84
N MET A 724 8.85 -48.72 17.87
CA MET A 724 9.69 -47.53 18.01
C MET A 724 11.19 -47.88 18.08
N VAL A 725 11.55 -48.90 18.88
CA VAL A 725 12.95 -49.35 18.99
C VAL A 725 13.43 -49.95 17.67
N ALA A 726 12.59 -50.75 16.99
CA ALA A 726 12.92 -51.33 15.69
C ALA A 726 13.10 -50.26 14.59
N ASP A 727 12.22 -49.25 14.54
CA ASP A 727 12.35 -48.13 13.59
C ASP A 727 13.63 -47.33 13.85
N ALA A 728 13.96 -47.07 15.12
CA ALA A 728 15.19 -46.38 15.50
C ALA A 728 16.44 -47.16 15.12
N ASP A 729 16.45 -48.47 15.36
CA ASP A 729 17.58 -49.33 14.97
C ASP A 729 17.74 -49.37 13.46
N LEU A 730 16.66 -49.57 12.70
CA LEU A 730 16.71 -49.58 11.24
C LEU A 730 17.23 -48.26 10.67
N ALA A 731 16.74 -47.13 11.18
CA ALA A 731 17.17 -45.81 10.72
C ALA A 731 18.65 -45.53 11.04
N ILE A 732 19.11 -45.94 12.24
CA ILE A 732 20.48 -45.69 12.69
C ILE A 732 21.46 -46.66 12.03
N ALA A 733 21.18 -47.96 11.99
CA ALA A 733 22.06 -48.98 11.40
C ALA A 733 22.29 -48.80 9.89
N THR A 734 21.38 -48.10 9.20
CA THR A 734 21.50 -47.79 7.76
C THR A 734 22.12 -46.42 7.48
N THR A 735 22.62 -45.76 8.52
CA THR A 735 23.23 -44.42 8.40
C THR A 735 24.64 -44.49 7.80
N ASP A 736 24.99 -43.49 6.97
CA ASP A 736 26.31 -43.34 6.36
C ASP A 736 27.42 -43.14 7.40
N THR A 737 28.67 -43.51 7.06
CA THR A 737 29.86 -43.30 7.90
C THR A 737 30.04 -41.84 8.33
N VAL A 738 29.58 -40.88 7.53
CA VAL A 738 29.56 -39.44 7.86
C VAL A 738 28.11 -38.96 7.79
N THR A 739 27.55 -38.55 8.92
CA THR A 739 26.13 -38.24 9.07
C THR A 739 25.89 -36.82 9.51
N GLU A 740 24.86 -36.18 8.96
CA GLU A 740 24.30 -34.94 9.52
C GLU A 740 23.20 -35.32 10.54
N PRO A 741 23.43 -35.15 11.86
CA PRO A 741 22.55 -35.71 12.89
C PRO A 741 21.19 -35.02 12.95
N PHE A 742 21.04 -33.79 12.46
CA PHE A 742 19.77 -33.06 12.48
C PHE A 742 18.78 -33.62 11.44
N ALA A 743 19.27 -33.97 10.25
CA ALA A 743 18.49 -34.58 9.19
C ALA A 743 18.07 -36.01 9.57
N LEU A 744 19.00 -36.78 10.16
CA LEU A 744 18.71 -38.12 10.69
C LEU A 744 17.61 -38.05 11.76
N MET A 745 17.78 -37.21 12.78
CA MET A 745 16.83 -37.11 13.88
C MET A 745 15.49 -36.54 13.44
N LEU A 746 15.46 -35.60 12.49
CA LEU A 746 14.18 -35.03 12.00
C LEU A 746 13.30 -36.11 11.36
N ARG A 747 13.90 -36.96 10.51
CA ARG A 747 13.17 -38.03 9.84
C ARG A 747 12.74 -39.11 10.84
N LEU A 748 13.63 -39.52 11.74
CA LEU A 748 13.35 -40.56 12.74
C LEU A 748 12.27 -40.12 13.74
N VAL A 749 12.41 -38.95 14.36
CA VAL A 749 11.42 -38.42 15.31
C VAL A 749 10.05 -38.21 14.63
N TYR A 750 10.02 -37.82 13.35
CA TYR A 750 8.77 -37.73 12.60
C TYR A 750 8.08 -39.11 12.49
N GLN A 751 8.84 -40.16 12.20
CA GLN A 751 8.34 -41.53 12.16
C GLN A 751 7.82 -41.99 13.53
N LEU A 752 8.61 -41.78 14.59
CA LEU A 752 8.25 -42.17 15.97
C LEU A 752 7.02 -41.42 16.49
N THR A 753 6.88 -40.13 16.14
CA THR A 753 5.68 -39.36 16.44
C THR A 753 4.46 -39.94 15.72
N HIS A 754 4.59 -40.41 14.47
CA HIS A 754 3.50 -41.09 13.75
C HIS A 754 3.08 -42.41 14.41
N ARG A 755 4.01 -43.19 14.97
CA ARG A 755 3.71 -44.43 15.71
C ARG A 755 2.80 -44.19 16.92
N THR A 756 2.93 -43.03 17.56
CA THR A 756 2.26 -42.76 18.83
C THR A 756 1.04 -41.85 18.69
N LEU A 757 1.12 -40.81 17.87
CA LEU A 757 0.10 -39.76 17.75
C LEU A 757 -0.42 -39.57 16.32
N GLY A 758 0.07 -40.34 15.35
CA GLY A 758 -0.27 -40.21 13.94
C GLY A 758 -0.86 -41.49 13.34
N SER A 759 -0.19 -42.03 12.33
CA SER A 759 -0.69 -43.15 11.52
C SER A 759 0.45 -44.12 11.24
N ASN A 760 0.20 -45.41 11.49
CA ASN A 760 1.15 -46.47 11.16
C ASN A 760 1.36 -46.61 9.65
N ASP A 761 0.35 -46.32 8.81
CA ASP A 761 0.54 -46.35 7.35
C ASP A 761 1.61 -45.35 6.89
N VAL A 762 1.64 -44.17 7.51
CA VAL A 762 2.66 -43.15 7.22
C VAL A 762 4.02 -43.58 7.78
N ALA A 763 4.05 -44.19 8.96
CA ALA A 763 5.30 -44.65 9.57
C ALA A 763 5.91 -45.89 8.87
N ASP A 764 5.08 -46.75 8.28
CA ASP A 764 5.49 -47.98 7.58
C ASP A 764 5.87 -47.74 6.11
N ASP A 765 5.33 -46.69 5.46
CA ASP A 765 5.66 -46.33 4.06
C ASP A 765 6.68 -45.19 4.00
N ALA A 766 7.93 -45.51 3.65
CA ALA A 766 9.02 -44.55 3.54
C ALA A 766 8.73 -43.40 2.55
N SER A 767 8.05 -43.68 1.44
CA SER A 767 7.71 -42.66 0.43
C SER A 767 6.66 -41.69 0.96
N LEU A 768 5.62 -42.22 1.62
CA LEU A 768 4.58 -41.41 2.24
C LEU A 768 5.10 -40.60 3.44
N LEU A 769 5.99 -41.18 4.23
CA LEU A 769 6.69 -40.50 5.31
C LEU A 769 7.45 -39.27 4.79
N ASP A 770 8.29 -39.47 3.76
CA ASP A 770 9.11 -38.40 3.17
C ASP A 770 8.25 -37.34 2.46
N GLU A 771 7.18 -37.74 1.75
CA GLU A 771 6.22 -36.81 1.13
C GLU A 771 5.57 -35.91 2.19
N THR A 772 5.05 -36.49 3.27
CA THR A 772 4.34 -35.74 4.31
C THR A 772 5.29 -34.87 5.13
N LEU A 773 6.50 -35.34 5.45
CA LEU A 773 7.54 -34.55 6.12
C LEU A 773 7.95 -33.34 5.28
N ALA A 774 8.17 -33.50 3.97
CA ALA A 774 8.55 -32.42 3.07
C ALA A 774 7.45 -31.34 2.93
N VAL A 775 6.18 -31.74 3.03
CA VAL A 775 5.04 -30.80 3.06
C VAL A 775 4.92 -30.13 4.44
N PHE A 776 5.11 -30.88 5.52
CA PHE A 776 5.05 -30.38 6.89
C PHE A 776 6.09 -29.29 7.14
N GLY A 777 7.33 -29.45 6.67
CA GLY A 777 8.38 -28.44 6.79
C GLY A 777 8.03 -27.07 6.18
N ARG A 778 7.03 -27.01 5.27
CA ARG A 778 6.55 -25.74 4.69
C ARG A 778 5.54 -25.01 5.58
N LEU A 779 5.01 -25.67 6.61
CA LEU A 779 4.06 -25.08 7.55
C LEU A 779 4.74 -24.28 8.68
N ASP A 780 5.99 -24.61 9.03
CA ASP A 780 6.71 -24.08 10.20
C ASP A 780 7.25 -22.63 10.04
N SER A 781 6.70 -21.84 9.11
CA SER A 781 7.20 -20.48 8.82
C SER A 781 6.37 -19.39 9.51
N SER A 782 6.83 -18.83 10.63
CA SER A 782 6.14 -17.72 11.32
C SER A 782 6.26 -16.39 10.55
N SER A 783 5.22 -15.56 10.52
CA SER A 783 5.24 -14.25 9.84
C SER A 783 4.74 -13.11 10.72
N ALA A 784 5.54 -12.04 10.82
CA ALA A 784 5.17 -10.85 11.57
C ALA A 784 3.87 -10.22 11.05
N LEU A 785 3.74 -10.15 9.72
CA LEU A 785 2.60 -9.55 9.05
C LEU A 785 1.32 -10.35 9.27
N GLU A 786 1.40 -11.68 9.41
CA GLU A 786 0.23 -12.51 9.73
C GLU A 786 -0.30 -12.22 11.13
N ILE A 787 0.58 -11.96 12.09
CA ILE A 787 0.18 -11.64 13.47
C ILE A 787 -0.34 -10.20 13.58
N MET A 788 0.36 -9.24 12.96
CA MET A 788 -0.05 -7.83 12.99
C MET A 788 -1.33 -7.57 12.17
N PHE A 789 -1.53 -8.34 11.10
CA PHE A 789 -2.62 -8.18 10.15
C PHE A 789 -3.28 -9.53 9.84
N PRO A 790 -4.00 -10.14 10.79
CA PRO A 790 -4.55 -11.49 10.62
C PRO A 790 -5.54 -11.62 9.45
N LYS A 791 -6.21 -10.51 9.11
CA LYS A 791 -7.14 -10.41 7.96
C LYS A 791 -6.43 -10.22 6.61
N LEU A 792 -5.13 -9.93 6.59
CA LEU A 792 -4.36 -9.73 5.37
C LEU A 792 -4.00 -11.08 4.76
N PHE A 793 -4.29 -11.25 3.48
CA PHE A 793 -3.91 -12.46 2.74
C PHE A 793 -2.47 -12.33 2.23
N THR A 794 -1.52 -13.02 2.87
CA THR A 794 -0.10 -12.99 2.51
C THR A 794 0.30 -14.20 1.66
N PRO A 795 1.36 -14.11 0.82
CA PRO A 795 1.88 -15.26 0.08
C PRO A 795 2.30 -16.43 0.98
N ASN A 796 2.74 -16.14 2.21
CA ASN A 796 3.08 -17.13 3.21
C ASN A 796 1.84 -17.88 3.73
N LYS A 797 0.75 -17.16 4.02
CA LYS A 797 -0.55 -17.73 4.40
C LYS A 797 -1.13 -18.64 3.30
N LEU A 798 -1.00 -18.25 2.02
CA LEU A 798 -1.39 -19.09 0.88
C LEU A 798 -0.53 -20.37 0.79
N ARG A 799 0.79 -20.26 0.92
CA ARG A 799 1.70 -21.42 0.94
C ARG A 799 1.35 -22.40 2.06
N LYS A 800 1.08 -21.90 3.26
CA LYS A 800 0.63 -22.72 4.40
C LYS A 800 -0.73 -23.38 4.15
N LEU A 801 -1.69 -22.66 3.57
CA LEU A 801 -3.00 -23.23 3.24
C LEU A 801 -2.85 -24.38 2.25
N ILE A 802 -2.04 -24.21 1.20
CA ILE A 802 -1.76 -25.27 0.22
C ILE A 802 -1.07 -26.47 0.88
N ALA A 803 -0.08 -26.24 1.75
CA ALA A 803 0.61 -27.31 2.46
C ALA A 803 -0.34 -28.07 3.42
N GLY A 804 -1.19 -27.35 4.17
CA GLY A 804 -2.20 -27.94 5.04
C GLY A 804 -3.22 -28.78 4.27
N LEU A 805 -3.66 -28.31 3.10
CA LEU A 805 -4.53 -29.08 2.20
C LEU A 805 -3.85 -30.33 1.65
N LYS A 806 -2.54 -30.28 1.35
CA LYS A 806 -1.77 -31.45 0.91
C LYS A 806 -1.67 -32.51 2.00
N LEU A 807 -1.35 -32.12 3.24
CA LEU A 807 -1.33 -33.05 4.37
C LEU A 807 -2.71 -33.64 4.64
N HIS A 808 -3.75 -32.80 4.64
CA HIS A 808 -5.13 -33.27 4.80
C HIS A 808 -5.52 -34.30 3.73
N ARG A 809 -5.11 -34.09 2.46
CA ARG A 809 -5.33 -35.07 1.39
C ARG A 809 -4.54 -36.36 1.59
N ALA A 810 -3.31 -36.29 2.09
CA ALA A 810 -2.53 -37.50 2.40
C ALA A 810 -3.22 -38.31 3.51
N PHE A 811 -3.57 -37.68 4.63
CA PHE A 811 -4.23 -38.37 5.74
C PHE A 811 -5.66 -38.84 5.42
N SER A 812 -6.41 -38.06 4.64
CA SER A 812 -7.74 -38.50 4.17
C SER A 812 -7.66 -39.71 3.28
N ARG A 813 -6.67 -39.79 2.38
CA ARG A 813 -6.47 -40.98 1.52
C ARG A 813 -6.31 -42.24 2.36
N VAL A 814 -5.48 -42.19 3.40
CA VAL A 814 -5.26 -43.30 4.33
C VAL A 814 -6.56 -43.66 5.07
N ALA A 815 -7.24 -42.68 5.65
CA ALA A 815 -8.47 -42.91 6.41
C ALA A 815 -9.60 -43.48 5.53
N ASP A 816 -9.78 -42.95 4.32
CA ASP A 816 -10.81 -43.40 3.38
C ASP A 816 -10.50 -44.80 2.84
N GLU A 817 -9.23 -45.11 2.60
CA GLU A 817 -8.82 -46.45 2.21
C GLU A 817 -9.11 -47.48 3.31
N ARG A 818 -8.79 -47.17 4.57
CA ARG A 818 -9.15 -48.02 5.71
C ARG A 818 -10.65 -48.26 5.80
N ARG A 819 -11.48 -47.21 5.69
CA ARG A 819 -12.95 -47.34 5.67
C ARG A 819 -13.44 -48.19 4.51
N ARG A 820 -12.93 -47.96 3.29
CA ARG A 820 -13.31 -48.69 2.08
C ARG A 820 -12.98 -50.18 2.18
N LEU A 821 -11.85 -50.53 2.79
CA LEU A 821 -11.39 -51.91 2.96
C LEU A 821 -11.92 -52.58 4.23
N GLY A 822 -12.59 -51.86 5.12
CA GLY A 822 -12.98 -52.37 6.44
C GLY A 822 -11.80 -52.71 7.36
N ARG A 823 -10.61 -52.17 7.07
CA ARG A 823 -9.38 -52.40 7.83
C ARG A 823 -9.39 -51.53 9.09
N LYS A 824 -9.12 -52.14 10.24
CA LYS A 824 -8.90 -51.47 11.52
C LYS A 824 -7.49 -51.76 12.01
N ASP A 825 -6.71 -50.72 12.23
CA ASP A 825 -5.35 -50.84 12.76
C ASP A 825 -5.28 -50.30 14.19
N ASP A 826 -4.34 -50.78 14.99
CA ASP A 826 -4.16 -50.27 16.35
C ASP A 826 -3.22 -49.05 16.37
N ASP A 827 -3.75 -47.88 16.02
CA ASP A 827 -3.01 -46.61 16.06
C ASP A 827 -3.87 -45.39 16.38
N ALA A 828 -3.20 -44.24 16.52
CA ALA A 828 -3.87 -42.97 16.85
C ALA A 828 -4.88 -42.55 15.77
N MET A 829 -4.59 -42.76 14.49
CA MET A 829 -5.53 -42.47 13.40
C MET A 829 -6.82 -43.28 13.54
N GLN A 830 -6.74 -44.58 13.86
CA GLN A 830 -7.94 -45.40 14.08
C GLN A 830 -8.74 -44.92 15.28
N VAL A 831 -8.08 -44.60 16.40
CA VAL A 831 -8.74 -44.05 17.60
C VAL A 831 -9.51 -42.76 17.27
N LEU A 832 -8.96 -41.91 16.40
CA LEU A 832 -9.61 -40.68 15.95
C LEU A 832 -10.74 -40.94 14.96
N MET A 833 -10.59 -41.92 14.06
CA MET A 833 -11.63 -42.33 13.12
C MET A 833 -12.84 -42.96 13.83
N ASP A 834 -12.62 -43.70 14.92
CA ASP A 834 -13.69 -44.33 15.70
C ASP A 834 -14.54 -43.30 16.47
N VAL A 835 -13.99 -42.10 16.74
CA VAL A 835 -14.71 -41.01 17.44
C VAL A 835 -15.19 -39.91 16.50
N SER A 836 -14.78 -39.90 15.23
CA SER A 836 -15.16 -38.90 14.23
C SER A 836 -15.11 -39.45 12.80
N ASP A 837 -16.25 -39.33 12.10
CA ASP A 837 -16.34 -39.61 10.67
C ASP A 837 -15.74 -38.48 9.79
N ASN A 838 -15.29 -37.39 10.40
CA ASN A 838 -14.78 -36.23 9.67
C ASN A 838 -13.25 -36.26 9.53
N ASN A 839 -12.75 -36.59 8.33
CA ASN A 839 -11.32 -36.63 8.03
C ASN A 839 -10.59 -35.29 8.26
N VAL A 840 -11.30 -34.17 8.21
CA VAL A 840 -10.72 -32.86 8.51
C VAL A 840 -10.32 -32.79 9.98
N GLN A 841 -11.14 -33.36 10.89
CA GLN A 841 -10.85 -33.39 12.32
C GLN A 841 -9.70 -34.34 12.64
N VAL A 842 -9.68 -35.54 12.05
CA VAL A 842 -8.58 -36.51 12.16
C VAL A 842 -7.27 -35.88 11.70
N SER A 843 -7.27 -35.25 10.51
CA SER A 843 -6.09 -34.59 9.96
C SER A 843 -5.62 -33.43 10.83
N ALA A 844 -6.54 -32.60 11.33
CA ALA A 844 -6.21 -31.46 12.18
C ALA A 844 -5.56 -31.89 13.50
N PHE A 845 -6.02 -32.99 14.11
CA PHE A 845 -5.39 -33.55 15.30
C PHE A 845 -3.96 -34.00 15.01
N ILE A 846 -3.75 -34.81 13.96
CA ILE A 846 -2.42 -35.35 13.61
C ILE A 846 -1.44 -34.21 13.30
N ILE A 847 -1.85 -33.22 12.49
CA ILE A 847 -1.01 -32.05 12.19
C ILE A 847 -0.65 -31.30 13.47
N SER A 848 -1.60 -31.11 14.40
CA SER A 848 -1.37 -30.43 15.68
C SER A 848 -0.43 -31.22 16.59
N ALA A 849 -0.56 -32.55 16.63
CA ALA A 849 0.32 -33.43 17.39
C ALA A 849 1.76 -33.41 16.84
N LEU A 850 1.93 -33.41 15.51
CA LEU A 850 3.24 -33.28 14.87
C LEU A 850 3.92 -31.94 15.23
N PHE A 851 3.18 -30.82 15.24
CA PHE A 851 3.73 -29.53 15.69
C PHE A 851 4.15 -29.53 17.17
N ALA A 852 3.41 -30.24 18.03
CA ALA A 852 3.71 -30.32 19.45
C ALA A 852 4.91 -31.23 19.76
N GLY A 853 5.08 -32.34 19.02
CA GLY A 853 6.08 -33.37 19.29
C GLY A 853 7.38 -33.25 18.50
N LEU A 854 7.33 -32.84 17.23
CA LEU A 854 8.45 -33.05 16.29
C LEU A 854 9.67 -32.17 16.59
N ILE A 855 9.48 -30.85 16.58
CA ILE A 855 10.59 -29.88 16.53
C ILE A 855 11.45 -30.01 17.79
N ASN A 856 10.83 -30.03 18.98
CA ASN A 856 11.59 -30.06 20.22
C ASN A 856 12.37 -31.36 20.39
N SER A 857 11.75 -32.53 20.18
CA SER A 857 12.43 -33.82 20.32
C SER A 857 13.58 -33.97 19.33
N THR A 858 13.34 -33.63 18.05
CA THR A 858 14.34 -33.69 16.97
C THR A 858 15.62 -32.96 17.34
N PHE A 859 15.49 -31.69 17.71
CA PHE A 859 16.66 -30.84 17.95
C PHE A 859 17.36 -31.22 19.25
N ASN A 860 16.63 -31.63 20.29
CA ASN A 860 17.28 -32.12 21.52
C ASN A 860 18.09 -33.39 21.26
N ALA A 861 17.52 -34.39 20.57
CA ALA A 861 18.24 -35.62 20.24
C ALA A 861 19.52 -35.34 19.44
N ALA A 862 19.45 -34.49 18.40
CA ALA A 862 20.62 -34.13 17.61
C ALA A 862 21.69 -33.36 18.42
N TRP A 863 21.28 -32.38 19.22
CA TRP A 863 22.22 -31.60 20.03
C TRP A 863 22.86 -32.40 21.16
N ILE A 864 22.16 -33.37 21.75
CA ILE A 864 22.75 -34.30 22.73
C ILE A 864 23.95 -35.02 22.11
N LEU A 865 23.80 -35.60 20.91
CA LEU A 865 24.90 -36.27 20.22
C LEU A 865 26.06 -35.31 19.93
N VAL A 866 25.77 -34.09 19.48
CA VAL A 866 26.80 -33.08 19.19
C VAL A 866 27.56 -32.68 20.46
N TYR A 867 26.88 -32.43 21.57
CA TYR A 867 27.54 -32.06 22.83
C TYR A 867 28.37 -33.22 23.42
N LEU A 868 27.88 -34.45 23.29
CA LEU A 868 28.63 -35.63 23.72
C LEU A 868 29.89 -35.85 22.88
N ALA A 869 29.84 -35.60 21.58
CA ALA A 869 31.02 -35.68 20.71
C ALA A 869 32.13 -34.68 21.11
N GLU A 870 31.79 -33.59 21.81
CA GLU A 870 32.74 -32.57 22.30
C GLU A 870 33.09 -32.73 23.79
N THR A 871 32.44 -33.66 24.51
CA THR A 871 32.60 -33.82 25.96
C THR A 871 32.97 -35.27 26.31
N PRO A 872 34.26 -35.66 26.17
CA PRO A 872 34.70 -37.06 26.29
C PRO A 872 34.32 -37.73 27.62
N GLU A 873 34.32 -36.97 28.71
CA GLU A 873 33.91 -37.45 30.03
C GLU A 873 32.45 -37.92 30.04
N TRP A 874 31.52 -37.06 29.59
CA TRP A 874 30.10 -37.38 29.53
C TRP A 874 29.79 -38.43 28.45
N TYR A 875 30.53 -38.42 27.33
CA TYR A 875 30.48 -39.48 26.33
C TYR A 875 30.79 -40.85 26.96
N SER A 876 31.88 -40.95 27.73
CA SER A 876 32.30 -42.19 28.38
C SER A 876 31.30 -42.67 29.43
N ARG A 877 30.73 -41.77 30.24
CA ARG A 877 29.70 -42.10 31.24
C ARG A 877 28.44 -42.68 30.59
N ILE A 878 27.91 -42.02 29.56
CA ILE A 878 26.71 -42.50 28.85
C ILE A 878 26.99 -43.79 28.08
N ARG A 879 28.16 -43.91 27.44
CA ARG A 879 28.57 -45.17 26.80
C ARG A 879 28.58 -46.32 27.81
N SER A 880 29.17 -46.10 28.98
CA SER A 880 29.24 -47.13 30.03
C SER A 880 27.86 -47.50 30.58
N GLU A 881 26.95 -46.52 30.72
CA GLU A 881 25.56 -46.73 31.11
C GLU A 881 24.81 -47.62 30.09
N VAL A 882 24.94 -47.31 28.79
CA VAL A 882 24.33 -48.09 27.71
C VAL A 882 24.90 -49.50 27.68
N ASP A 883 26.22 -49.66 27.78
CA ASP A 883 26.89 -50.96 27.77
C ASP A 883 26.46 -51.82 28.98
N ALA A 884 26.30 -51.21 30.16
CA ALA A 884 25.82 -51.89 31.36
C ALA A 884 24.36 -52.36 31.22
N ALA A 885 23.48 -51.51 30.67
CA ALA A 885 22.08 -51.87 30.42
C ALA A 885 21.96 -53.04 29.43
N ILE A 886 22.78 -53.05 28.38
CA ILE A 886 22.84 -54.14 27.39
C ILE A 886 23.39 -55.41 28.02
N ALA A 887 24.52 -55.34 28.74
CA ALA A 887 25.14 -56.50 29.39
C ALA A 887 24.19 -57.18 30.39
N LYS A 888 23.39 -56.40 31.13
CA LYS A 888 22.39 -56.89 32.10
C LYS A 888 21.25 -57.70 31.45
N ARG A 889 20.99 -57.51 30.16
CA ARG A 889 19.82 -58.05 29.43
C ARG A 889 20.18 -58.92 28.23
N SER A 890 21.46 -59.06 27.92
CA SER A 890 21.96 -59.97 26.91
C SER A 890 21.72 -61.42 27.35
N ILE A 891 21.24 -62.26 26.42
CA ILE A 891 20.98 -63.68 26.66
C ILE A 891 22.04 -64.59 26.02
N SER A 892 22.96 -64.03 25.22
CA SER A 892 24.06 -64.75 24.59
C SER A 892 25.22 -63.79 24.28
N PRO A 893 26.50 -64.23 24.39
CA PRO A 893 27.65 -63.42 23.98
C PRO A 893 27.61 -62.95 22.52
N ASP A 894 26.95 -63.68 21.63
CA ASP A 894 26.86 -63.38 20.18
C ASP A 894 25.68 -62.46 19.82
N GLU A 895 24.93 -61.99 20.83
CA GLU A 895 23.78 -61.14 20.59
C GLU A 895 24.17 -59.68 20.35
N THR A 896 23.66 -59.10 19.27
CA THR A 896 23.92 -57.69 18.96
C THR A 896 23.27 -56.76 19.99
N ALA A 897 23.99 -55.69 20.32
CA ALA A 897 23.52 -54.63 21.20
C ALA A 897 22.10 -54.12 20.86
N PRO A 898 21.75 -53.82 19.60
CA PRO A 898 20.40 -53.36 19.27
C PRO A 898 19.30 -54.40 19.45
N LYS A 899 19.61 -55.68 19.20
CA LYS A 899 18.66 -56.77 19.44
C LYS A 899 18.30 -56.90 20.92
N THR A 900 19.26 -56.65 21.81
CA THR A 900 19.03 -56.61 23.25
C THR A 900 18.08 -55.48 23.66
N LEU A 901 18.20 -54.30 23.04
CA LEU A 901 17.35 -53.14 23.33
C LEU A 901 15.86 -53.41 23.03
N THR A 902 15.53 -54.27 22.07
CA THR A 902 14.13 -54.60 21.72
C THR A 902 13.37 -55.31 22.85
N ARG A 903 14.08 -55.88 23.84
CA ARG A 903 13.48 -56.58 25.00
C ARG A 903 13.31 -55.70 26.23
N LEU A 904 13.86 -54.48 26.23
CA LEU A 904 13.69 -53.56 27.34
C LEU A 904 12.22 -53.18 27.47
N THR A 905 11.68 -53.33 28.67
CA THR A 905 10.32 -52.88 29.01
C THR A 905 10.29 -51.35 29.10
N LEU A 906 9.10 -50.76 29.06
CA LEU A 906 8.97 -49.31 29.27
C LEU A 906 9.59 -48.85 30.60
N ALA A 907 9.49 -49.68 31.65
CA ALA A 907 10.10 -49.38 32.94
C ALA A 907 11.64 -49.39 32.89
N ASP A 908 12.24 -50.29 32.09
CA ASP A 908 13.70 -50.31 31.89
C ASP A 908 14.15 -49.03 31.17
N TRP A 909 13.46 -48.63 30.08
CA TRP A 909 13.75 -47.39 29.35
C TRP A 909 13.62 -46.12 30.20
N GLU A 910 12.77 -46.13 31.23
CA GLU A 910 12.58 -45.00 32.13
C GLU A 910 13.59 -44.94 33.30
N SER A 911 14.28 -46.06 33.61
CA SER A 911 15.08 -46.16 34.83
C SER A 911 16.55 -46.52 34.62
N GLU A 912 16.91 -47.20 33.53
CA GLU A 912 18.28 -47.67 33.27
C GLU A 912 19.19 -46.59 32.63
N PHE A 913 18.64 -45.44 32.22
CA PHE A 913 19.39 -44.38 31.51
C PHE A 913 19.40 -42.99 32.20
N PRO A 914 19.74 -42.89 33.49
CA PRO A 914 19.77 -41.61 34.19
C PRO A 914 20.75 -40.58 33.62
N MET A 915 21.91 -40.98 33.08
CA MET A 915 22.89 -40.04 32.52
C MET A 915 22.39 -39.42 31.22
N VAL A 916 21.70 -40.19 30.38
CA VAL A 916 21.01 -39.66 29.18
C VAL A 916 19.95 -38.64 29.57
N GLU A 917 19.19 -38.88 30.65
CA GLU A 917 18.20 -37.93 31.17
C GLU A 917 18.84 -36.62 31.66
N LEU A 918 20.01 -36.67 32.33
CA LEU A 918 20.73 -35.46 32.74
C LEU A 918 21.26 -34.67 31.53
N ALA A 919 21.87 -35.36 30.56
CA ALA A 919 22.35 -34.76 29.31
C ALA A 919 21.20 -34.12 28.52
N MET A 920 20.04 -34.77 28.48
CA MET A 920 18.82 -34.24 27.87
C MET A 920 18.35 -32.96 28.59
N ARG A 921 18.30 -32.95 29.93
CA ARG A 921 17.90 -31.76 30.69
C ARG A 921 18.81 -30.56 30.39
N GLU A 922 20.12 -30.78 30.38
CA GLU A 922 21.08 -29.71 30.12
C GLU A 922 20.96 -29.19 28.69
N THR A 923 20.79 -30.11 27.75
CA THR A 923 20.57 -29.75 26.34
C THR A 923 19.31 -28.90 26.21
N ILE A 924 18.19 -29.29 26.82
CA ILE A 924 16.94 -28.52 26.79
C ILE A 924 17.13 -27.12 27.37
N ARG A 925 17.91 -26.97 28.47
CA ARG A 925 18.22 -25.66 29.07
C ARG A 925 18.96 -24.76 28.09
N LEU A 926 19.99 -25.29 27.44
CA LEU A 926 20.87 -24.50 26.57
C LEU A 926 20.27 -24.20 25.20
N ILE A 927 19.61 -25.17 24.58
CA ILE A 927 19.01 -25.01 23.25
C ILE A 927 17.57 -24.51 23.32
N GLY A 928 17.00 -24.45 24.52
CA GLY A 928 15.66 -23.96 24.83
C GLY A 928 15.48 -22.49 24.48
N ARG A 929 15.26 -22.22 23.20
CA ARG A 929 15.03 -20.86 22.71
C ARG A 929 13.56 -20.48 22.82
N GLY A 930 13.34 -19.23 23.21
CA GLY A 930 12.10 -18.54 22.89
C GLY A 930 11.48 -17.80 24.06
N VAL A 931 10.17 -17.60 23.90
CA VAL A 931 9.35 -16.78 24.77
C VAL A 931 8.09 -17.58 25.05
N CYS A 932 7.82 -17.85 26.32
CA CYS A 932 6.53 -18.39 26.72
C CYS A 932 5.47 -17.32 26.50
N MET A 933 4.41 -17.65 25.75
CA MET A 933 3.34 -16.72 25.38
C MET A 933 2.02 -17.18 25.97
N ARG A 934 1.35 -16.31 26.73
CA ARG A 934 0.04 -16.59 27.31
C ARG A 934 -0.93 -15.46 27.04
N LYS A 935 -2.23 -15.75 27.00
CA LYS A 935 -3.29 -14.75 26.92
C LYS A 935 -4.08 -14.73 28.22
N ASN A 936 -4.32 -13.56 28.79
CA ASN A 936 -5.24 -13.41 29.91
C ASN A 936 -6.69 -13.57 29.42
N VAL A 937 -7.27 -14.75 29.66
CA VAL A 937 -8.66 -15.09 29.33
C VAL A 937 -9.57 -15.09 30.56
N SER A 938 -9.07 -14.66 31.72
CA SER A 938 -9.81 -14.69 32.99
C SER A 938 -10.98 -13.70 33.06
N GLY A 939 -11.02 -12.72 32.15
CA GLY A 939 -11.98 -11.62 32.16
C GLY A 939 -11.65 -10.48 33.15
N LYS A 940 -10.59 -10.63 33.96
CA LYS A 940 -10.10 -9.63 34.93
C LYS A 940 -8.58 -9.44 34.82
N ASP A 941 -8.07 -8.40 35.46
CA ASP A 941 -6.62 -8.15 35.51
C ASP A 941 -5.95 -9.16 36.47
N ILE A 942 -4.72 -9.57 36.15
CA ILE A 942 -3.96 -10.58 36.91
C ILE A 942 -2.71 -9.92 37.49
N GLU A 943 -2.54 -9.98 38.81
CA GLU A 943 -1.41 -9.37 39.51
C GLU A 943 -0.07 -10.05 39.19
N ILE A 944 0.99 -9.24 39.10
CA ILE A 944 2.36 -9.67 38.83
C ILE A 944 3.15 -9.65 40.15
N GLY A 945 3.42 -10.82 40.71
CA GLY A 945 4.06 -10.96 42.03
C GLY A 945 3.36 -10.10 43.10
N GLU A 946 4.17 -9.44 43.94
CA GLU A 946 3.72 -8.43 44.90
C GLU A 946 4.11 -7.01 44.43
N SER A 947 4.16 -6.79 43.12
CA SER A 947 4.66 -5.52 42.54
C SER A 947 3.63 -4.39 42.49
N GLY A 948 2.35 -4.71 42.74
CA GLY A 948 1.23 -3.80 42.48
C GLY A 948 0.94 -3.57 40.99
N LEU A 949 1.64 -4.25 40.08
CA LEU A 949 1.42 -4.20 38.63
C LEU A 949 0.56 -5.37 38.15
N VAL A 950 -0.15 -5.18 37.04
CA VAL A 950 -1.07 -6.19 36.49
C VAL A 950 -0.82 -6.54 35.02
N ILE A 951 -1.18 -7.77 34.65
CA ILE A 951 -1.44 -8.21 33.27
C ILE A 951 -2.91 -7.92 32.97
N PRO A 952 -3.24 -6.94 32.11
CA PRO A 952 -4.62 -6.55 31.89
C PRO A 952 -5.47 -7.68 31.30
N LYS A 953 -6.79 -7.64 31.54
CA LYS A 953 -7.74 -8.54 30.90
C LYS A 953 -7.61 -8.47 29.38
N ASN A 954 -7.66 -9.62 28.71
CA ASN A 954 -7.45 -9.77 27.27
C ASN A 954 -6.07 -9.39 26.73
N ALA A 955 -5.13 -8.95 27.58
CA ALA A 955 -3.75 -8.75 27.18
C ALA A 955 -2.99 -10.07 27.09
N PHE A 956 -1.89 -10.04 26.35
CA PHE A 956 -0.93 -11.13 26.33
C PHE A 956 0.13 -10.91 27.37
N ALA A 957 0.69 -12.00 27.90
CA ALA A 957 1.86 -11.99 28.74
C ALA A 957 2.96 -12.81 28.08
N VAL A 958 4.20 -12.32 28.19
CA VAL A 958 5.38 -12.99 27.63
C VAL A 958 6.48 -13.13 28.67
N CYS A 959 7.04 -14.32 28.81
CA CYS A 959 8.17 -14.62 29.70
C CYS A 959 9.30 -15.25 28.88
N GLY A 960 10.50 -14.66 28.91
CA GLY A 960 11.67 -15.23 28.23
C GLY A 960 12.20 -16.44 28.99
N LEU A 961 12.61 -17.51 28.28
CA LEU A 961 13.24 -18.67 28.93
C LEU A 961 14.61 -18.29 29.52
N GLU A 962 15.31 -17.34 28.90
CA GLU A 962 16.62 -16.87 29.37
C GLU A 962 16.60 -16.25 30.76
N ASP A 963 15.45 -15.73 31.18
CA ASP A 963 15.27 -15.14 32.51
C ASP A 963 15.39 -16.18 33.64
N ALA A 964 15.35 -17.48 33.31
CA ALA A 964 15.59 -18.58 34.24
C ALA A 964 16.81 -19.41 33.82
N HIS A 965 16.85 -19.90 32.58
CA HIS A 965 17.87 -20.86 32.13
C HIS A 965 19.29 -20.29 32.03
N PHE A 966 19.42 -18.97 31.93
CA PHE A 966 20.71 -18.27 31.86
C PHE A 966 20.89 -17.27 33.00
N ASP A 967 20.13 -17.44 34.09
CA ASP A 967 20.29 -16.64 35.29
C ASP A 967 21.52 -17.16 36.07
N GLY A 968 22.58 -16.34 36.10
CA GLY A 968 23.82 -16.66 36.82
C GLY A 968 23.65 -16.77 38.34
N SER A 969 22.50 -16.37 38.89
CA SER A 969 22.16 -16.64 40.29
C SER A 969 21.58 -18.05 40.53
N LEU A 970 21.14 -18.73 39.47
CA LEU A 970 20.60 -20.10 39.53
C LEU A 970 21.58 -21.13 38.97
N TYR A 971 22.34 -20.76 37.94
CA TYR A 971 23.23 -21.67 37.21
C TYR A 971 24.66 -21.14 37.20
N GLU A 972 25.61 -21.92 37.69
CA GLU A 972 27.04 -21.63 37.55
C GLU A 972 27.45 -21.85 36.08
N ASP A 973 28.21 -20.90 35.51
CA ASP A 973 28.59 -20.86 34.10
C ASP A 973 27.41 -21.20 33.15
N PRO A 974 26.36 -20.35 33.10
CA PRO A 974 25.10 -20.69 32.44
C PRO A 974 25.24 -20.96 30.93
N ASP A 975 26.31 -20.51 30.28
CA ASP A 975 26.53 -20.75 28.86
C ASP A 975 27.23 -22.09 28.54
N ARG A 976 27.77 -22.78 29.56
CA ARG A 976 28.48 -24.06 29.43
C ARG A 976 27.48 -25.21 29.43
N TRP A 977 27.68 -26.19 28.54
CA TRP A 977 26.99 -27.47 28.60
C TRP A 977 27.63 -28.34 29.68
N ASP A 978 26.90 -28.52 30.78
CA ASP A 978 27.37 -29.19 31.98
C ASP A 978 26.20 -29.91 32.67
N PRO A 979 26.02 -31.22 32.41
CA PRO A 979 24.97 -31.99 33.08
C PRO A 979 25.28 -32.35 34.55
N ASP A 980 26.51 -32.13 35.05
CA ASP A 980 26.84 -32.38 36.47
C ASP A 980 26.06 -31.42 37.40
N ARG A 981 25.54 -30.31 36.88
CA ARG A 981 24.73 -29.34 37.63
C ARG A 981 23.45 -29.91 38.26
N TYR A 982 23.00 -31.06 37.79
CA TYR A 982 21.79 -31.74 38.27
C TYR A 982 22.09 -32.87 39.25
N LEU A 983 23.36 -33.21 39.46
CA LEU A 983 23.77 -34.24 40.42
C LEU A 983 23.59 -33.75 41.87
N PRO A 984 23.46 -34.69 42.83
CA PRO A 984 23.41 -34.35 44.24
C PRO A 984 24.58 -33.44 44.66
N GLY A 985 24.28 -32.37 45.37
CA GLY A 985 25.26 -31.37 45.82
C GLY A 985 25.29 -30.08 44.99
N ARG A 986 24.85 -30.10 43.73
CA ARG A 986 24.61 -28.88 42.93
C ARG A 986 23.13 -28.59 42.78
N GLU A 987 22.37 -29.52 42.21
CA GLU A 987 20.90 -29.45 42.06
C GLU A 987 20.37 -28.06 41.65
N GLU A 988 21.06 -27.40 40.71
CA GLU A 988 20.86 -25.99 40.35
C GLU A 988 19.44 -25.70 39.85
N ASP A 989 18.79 -26.70 39.25
CA ASP A 989 17.38 -26.64 38.83
C ASP A 989 16.36 -26.57 39.97
N LYS A 990 16.78 -26.86 41.21
CA LYS A 990 15.93 -26.83 42.40
C LYS A 990 16.17 -25.60 43.29
N GLN A 991 17.19 -24.80 43.00
CA GLN A 991 17.59 -23.67 43.83
C GLN A 991 16.61 -22.48 43.76
N GLY A 992 15.63 -22.50 42.85
CA GLY A 992 14.62 -21.46 42.74
C GLY A 992 13.30 -21.94 42.14
N GLN A 993 12.20 -21.25 42.48
CA GLN A 993 10.89 -21.56 41.91
C GLN A 993 10.90 -21.30 40.39
N HIS A 994 10.47 -22.29 39.62
CA HIS A 994 10.50 -22.26 38.15
C HIS A 994 11.92 -22.01 37.58
N ALA A 995 12.98 -22.53 38.23
CA ALA A 995 14.35 -22.45 37.73
C ALA A 995 14.52 -23.23 36.42
N PHE A 996 13.96 -24.44 36.34
CA PHE A 996 13.88 -25.20 35.09
C PHE A 996 12.49 -25.09 34.44
N LEU A 997 12.48 -24.84 33.13
CA LEU A 997 11.28 -24.54 32.31
C LEU A 997 11.16 -25.47 31.08
N GLY A 998 12.08 -26.43 30.92
CA GLY A 998 12.20 -27.24 29.71
C GLY A 998 10.98 -28.09 29.38
N TRP A 999 10.22 -28.49 30.41
CA TRP A 999 9.01 -29.31 30.28
C TRP A 999 7.73 -28.54 30.64
N GLY A 1000 7.73 -27.22 30.46
CA GLY A 1000 6.68 -26.38 31.02
C GLY A 1000 6.78 -26.29 32.55
N SER A 1001 5.93 -25.49 33.17
CA SER A 1001 5.98 -25.27 34.62
C SER A 1001 4.64 -24.81 35.18
N GLY A 1002 4.46 -24.96 36.50
CA GLY A 1002 3.24 -24.57 37.22
C GLY A 1002 2.00 -25.29 36.71
N LEU A 1003 0.95 -24.54 36.34
CA LEU A 1003 -0.33 -25.09 35.90
C LEU A 1003 -0.32 -25.74 34.50
N HIS A 1004 0.80 -25.64 33.77
CA HIS A 1004 0.89 -26.12 32.38
C HIS A 1004 2.16 -26.95 32.15
N PRO A 1005 2.28 -28.14 32.79
CA PRO A 1005 3.33 -29.09 32.44
C PRO A 1005 3.13 -29.62 31.02
N CYS A 1006 4.23 -30.00 30.37
CA CYS A 1006 4.23 -30.56 29.02
C CYS A 1006 3.46 -31.89 29.01
N LEU A 1007 2.35 -31.93 28.27
CA LEU A 1007 1.51 -33.13 28.14
C LEU A 1007 2.27 -34.31 27.55
N GLY A 1008 3.19 -34.04 26.61
CA GLY A 1008 3.98 -35.06 25.92
C GLY A 1008 5.31 -35.40 26.60
N MET A 1009 5.61 -34.88 27.80
CA MET A 1009 6.93 -35.02 28.44
C MET A 1009 7.43 -36.46 28.47
N ARG A 1010 6.58 -37.39 28.94
CA ARG A 1010 6.95 -38.80 29.08
C ARG A 1010 7.33 -39.44 27.73
N PHE A 1011 6.54 -39.16 26.70
CA PHE A 1011 6.79 -39.66 25.34
C PHE A 1011 8.04 -39.01 24.72
N ALA A 1012 8.21 -37.70 24.85
CA ALA A 1012 9.38 -37.00 24.32
C ALA A 1012 10.68 -37.51 24.97
N LYS A 1013 10.68 -37.75 26.28
CA LYS A 1013 11.83 -38.36 26.98
C LYS A 1013 12.14 -39.75 26.45
N LEU A 1014 11.12 -40.59 26.28
CA LEU A 1014 11.26 -41.93 25.72
C LEU A 1014 11.84 -41.89 24.31
N GLU A 1015 11.31 -41.03 23.43
CA GLU A 1015 11.77 -40.85 22.06
C GLU A 1015 13.23 -40.40 21.96
N ILE A 1016 13.62 -39.38 22.76
CA ILE A 1016 15.00 -38.88 22.82
C ILE A 1016 15.94 -39.95 23.38
N THR A 1017 15.50 -40.70 24.39
CA THR A 1017 16.31 -41.76 25.01
C THR A 1017 16.52 -42.92 24.05
N ILE A 1018 15.47 -43.41 23.39
CA ILE A 1018 15.55 -44.47 22.37
C ILE A 1018 16.54 -44.08 21.28
N THR A 1019 16.38 -42.88 20.69
CA THR A 1019 17.26 -42.44 19.59
C THR A 1019 18.72 -42.27 20.03
N THR A 1020 18.96 -41.73 21.23
CA THR A 1020 20.32 -41.55 21.77
C THR A 1020 20.98 -42.88 22.12
N VAL A 1021 20.28 -43.75 22.85
CA VAL A 1021 20.80 -45.06 23.28
C VAL A 1021 21.06 -45.96 22.08
N THR A 1022 20.17 -45.99 21.10
CA THR A 1022 20.36 -46.77 19.87
C THR A 1022 21.57 -46.29 19.07
N MET A 1023 21.88 -44.98 19.10
CA MET A 1023 23.10 -44.45 18.49
C MET A 1023 24.35 -45.03 19.16
N PHE A 1024 24.42 -45.00 20.50
CA PHE A 1024 25.53 -45.58 21.26
C PHE A 1024 25.61 -47.11 21.15
N ALA A 1025 24.49 -47.79 20.94
CA ALA A 1025 24.45 -49.24 20.75
C ALA A 1025 25.05 -49.65 19.40
N ASN A 1026 24.91 -48.82 18.37
CA ASN A 1026 25.38 -49.13 17.02
C ASN A 1026 26.77 -48.53 16.71
N TYR A 1027 27.09 -47.33 17.22
CA TYR A 1027 28.28 -46.59 16.79
C TYR A 1027 29.04 -45.94 17.94
N ASP A 1028 30.36 -45.88 17.77
CA ASP A 1028 31.16 -44.82 18.35
C ASP A 1028 31.19 -43.63 17.39
N PHE A 1029 31.06 -42.39 17.90
CA PHE A 1029 30.99 -41.22 17.04
C PHE A 1029 31.80 -40.03 17.55
N ARG A 1030 32.30 -39.24 16.61
CA ARG A 1030 33.05 -37.99 16.86
C ARG A 1030 32.69 -36.93 15.83
N ARG A 1031 32.92 -35.66 16.14
CA ARG A 1031 32.72 -34.60 15.17
C ARG A 1031 33.73 -34.67 14.03
N CYS A 1032 33.28 -34.33 12.83
CA CYS A 1032 34.11 -34.24 11.63
C CYS A 1032 33.60 -33.15 10.68
N ASP A 1033 34.34 -32.88 9.62
CA ASP A 1033 33.82 -32.15 8.47
C ASP A 1033 32.99 -33.07 7.53
N LYS A 1034 32.53 -32.52 6.40
CA LYS A 1034 31.72 -33.27 5.43
C LYS A 1034 32.50 -34.41 4.73
N LEU A 1035 33.83 -34.35 4.74
CA LEU A 1035 34.69 -35.38 4.15
C LEU A 1035 35.05 -36.47 5.17
N GLY A 1036 34.74 -36.27 6.45
CA GLY A 1036 35.04 -37.21 7.52
C GLY A 1036 36.40 -36.98 8.19
N ASP A 1037 36.99 -35.81 7.97
CA ASP A 1037 38.25 -35.39 8.59
C ASP A 1037 38.02 -34.69 9.93
N ASP A 1038 39.04 -34.72 10.79
CA ASP A 1038 38.99 -34.09 12.11
C ASP A 1038 38.87 -32.57 11.99
N ILE A 1039 38.07 -31.99 12.87
CA ILE A 1039 37.81 -30.56 12.89
C ILE A 1039 38.06 -30.00 14.28
N SER A 1040 38.84 -28.92 14.36
CA SER A 1040 39.19 -28.23 15.61
C SER A 1040 38.42 -26.92 15.81
N THR A 1041 37.60 -26.52 14.83
CA THR A 1041 36.79 -25.31 14.95
C THR A 1041 35.76 -25.49 16.07
N PRO A 1042 35.48 -24.48 16.91
CA PRO A 1042 34.43 -24.59 17.92
C PRO A 1042 33.06 -24.87 17.32
N LEU A 1043 32.14 -25.43 18.11
CA LEU A 1043 30.74 -25.56 17.72
C LEU A 1043 30.16 -24.18 17.32
N PRO A 1044 29.33 -24.10 16.27
CA PRO A 1044 28.70 -22.85 15.89
C PRO A 1044 27.82 -22.34 17.03
N GLY A 1045 27.96 -21.05 17.34
CA GLY A 1045 27.14 -20.39 18.35
C GLY A 1045 25.64 -20.49 18.03
N LEU A 1046 24.83 -20.73 19.06
CA LEU A 1046 23.37 -20.75 18.94
C LEU A 1046 22.85 -19.33 18.65
N VAL A 1047 22.13 -19.13 17.53
CA VAL A 1047 21.50 -17.84 17.17
C VAL A 1047 20.31 -17.54 18.10
N ARG A 1048 20.56 -16.93 19.26
CA ARG A 1048 19.57 -16.81 20.35
C ARG A 1048 18.32 -15.97 20.03
N ASN A 1049 18.35 -15.17 18.97
CA ASN A 1049 17.21 -14.34 18.53
C ASN A 1049 16.25 -15.03 17.54
N SER A 1050 16.54 -16.24 17.07
CA SER A 1050 15.69 -16.93 16.08
C SER A 1050 14.30 -17.28 16.65
N ILE A 1051 13.25 -17.17 15.82
CA ILE A 1051 11.85 -17.42 16.23
C ILE A 1051 11.50 -18.91 16.21
N GLY A 1052 12.22 -19.73 15.44
CA GLY A 1052 11.97 -21.17 15.29
C GLY A 1052 13.17 -22.00 14.81
N GLU A 1053 14.26 -21.38 14.36
CA GLU A 1053 15.46 -22.11 13.92
C GLU A 1053 16.24 -22.65 15.11
N LYS A 1054 16.18 -23.96 15.32
CA LYS A 1054 16.97 -24.71 16.31
C LYS A 1054 18.10 -25.54 15.70
N ARG A 1055 18.21 -25.51 14.37
CA ARG A 1055 19.37 -26.02 13.61
C ARG A 1055 20.56 -25.06 13.77
N PRO A 1056 21.81 -25.55 13.79
CA PRO A 1056 22.99 -24.69 13.68
C PRO A 1056 22.99 -23.89 12.37
N SER A 1057 23.74 -22.78 12.37
CA SER A 1057 23.88 -21.90 11.19
C SER A 1057 24.60 -22.55 10.01
N HIS A 1058 25.33 -23.63 10.27
CA HIS A 1058 26.03 -24.46 9.30
C HIS A 1058 25.81 -25.92 9.69
N ASP A 1059 25.83 -26.81 8.70
CA ASP A 1059 25.68 -28.25 8.93
C ASP A 1059 26.82 -28.78 9.81
N ILE A 1060 26.49 -29.64 10.77
CA ILE A 1060 27.44 -30.34 11.63
C ILE A 1060 27.43 -31.80 11.23
N PHE A 1061 28.61 -32.42 11.12
CA PHE A 1061 28.73 -33.83 10.75
C PHE A 1061 29.37 -34.65 11.87
N LEU A 1062 28.89 -35.88 12.02
CA LEU A 1062 29.44 -36.89 12.91
C LEU A 1062 30.02 -38.03 12.06
N LYS A 1063 31.23 -38.47 12.39
CA LYS A 1063 31.82 -39.69 11.83
C LYS A 1063 31.46 -40.85 12.74
N CYS A 1064 30.73 -41.82 12.20
CA CYS A 1064 30.17 -42.96 12.90
C CYS A 1064 31.01 -44.21 12.59
N THR A 1065 31.55 -44.84 13.63
CA THR A 1065 32.35 -46.07 13.56
C THR A 1065 31.53 -47.20 14.17
N PRO A 1066 31.17 -48.25 13.39
CA PRO A 1066 30.36 -49.35 13.91
C PRO A 1066 30.99 -50.00 15.14
N ARG A 1067 30.16 -50.31 16.14
CA ARG A 1067 30.58 -51.10 17.31
C ARG A 1067 30.44 -52.59 17.00
N CYS A 1068 31.47 -53.35 17.33
CA CYS A 1068 31.49 -54.81 17.19
C CYS A 1068 30.75 -55.49 18.34
#